data_AF-A0A7W1H0C9-F1
#
_entry.id   AF-A0A7W1H0C9-F1
#
_cell.length_a   1.000
_cell.length_b   1.000
_cell.length_c   1.000
_cell.angle_alpha   90.00
_cell.angle_beta   90.00
_cell.angle_gamma   90.00
#
_symmetry.space_group_name_H-M   'P 1'
#
loop_
_entity.id
_entity.type
_entity.pdbx_description
1 polymer ?
#
loop_
_entity_poly.entity_id
_entity_poly.type
_entity_poly.pdbx_seq_one_letter_code
_entity_poly.pdbx_strand_id
1 'polypeptide(L)'
;MRKVFLFGFLAVAACGGGGDGGKGTTEPVRVDRVALSHGSANLLVGDSLLVLATPRDASGNAIAGRTVTWATSNAAAARVSTVGWVIGVGVGSATITATADGKSSTVSVNVSPLSAGPFVGSASSALLTPGATILLVGQNFSDTPSQNTVTIDGVNATVTAASATQLTVTLPELASFACEATHNANLVVQVGSQSDTLQVPLQVAAQRSLALGQSLILLNQADVRCNELAQAGGRYMVSVFNTSTAIASTSALQLRGAASTVLNARAISPAAGGVSPRMSGSQSSGAGFGSPFHTSELQIRKNAGRAHRSDLDEDRRLFRAAAPAARTRRSQSSGGPSFNMGRPSLSLNVVGDTTTMKIPNRELSNFCTSAPISVRARTVYSGPRAIILEDVAAPLAGTMDSHYQQIGQEFDQVMFPIVTSNFGNPLAYDTATDKNGKIIMLFSKQVNDFDGILGFVTACDLFDPAFKFSDNTSPVASNFGEIFYAVVPTSAATGFASGLQDMTKDGWRRLIRGTVIHEVKHLAMYAERFAHPTADVLEESWLEEGTAMHSEELFARTITGATRGGNTGYGSSANPTGLFCEVRPGSSACPADRPLLVFAAVAWLHDYLRRNEELTMFGSSPGVTDDASFYGTSWAFVRWVLDHHFNDDATFLKALIAEPHLTGVQNIVARTGRPYADLLADFSLALALDDRAGTTTSRAQFSFPSWNLTALFQGLNTDFSNNNPNPFPFAHPLQPRQLGFGSFQSSVAALRAGSSAFFEISGTQSGKQLIELRSPSGGGPAASLRISIVRIQ
;
A
#
# COMPACT_ATOMS: atom_id res chain seq x y z
N MET A 1 -6.84 -21.86 -52.77
CA MET A 1 -5.66 -22.32 -53.55
C MET A 1 -6.17 -23.07 -54.79
N ARG A 2 -5.75 -22.66 -55.98
CA ARG A 2 -6.09 -23.29 -57.27
C ARG A 2 -5.46 -24.68 -57.37
N LYS A 3 -6.21 -25.69 -57.82
CA LYS A 3 -5.70 -26.73 -58.72
C LYS A 3 -6.74 -27.04 -59.81
N VAL A 4 -6.30 -26.77 -61.03
CA VAL A 4 -6.92 -27.00 -62.32
C VAL A 4 -6.70 -28.46 -62.72
N PHE A 5 -7.69 -29.10 -63.35
CA PHE A 5 -7.41 -30.19 -64.29
C PHE A 5 -8.23 -29.99 -65.56
N LEU A 6 -7.52 -30.16 -66.68
CA LEU A 6 -7.83 -29.77 -68.04
C LEU A 6 -7.84 -31.05 -68.89
N PHE A 7 -8.87 -31.27 -69.70
CA PHE A 7 -8.87 -32.17 -70.87
C PHE A 7 -9.99 -31.63 -71.79
N GLY A 8 -9.84 -31.41 -73.10
CA GLY A 8 -8.85 -31.83 -74.08
C GLY A 8 -9.65 -32.08 -75.37
N PHE A 9 -9.77 -31.06 -76.22
CA PHE A 9 -10.42 -31.13 -77.53
C PHE A 9 -9.57 -31.95 -78.52
N LEU A 10 -10.18 -32.76 -79.37
CA LEU A 10 -9.54 -33.32 -80.57
C LEU A 10 -10.48 -33.21 -81.77
N ALA A 11 -9.98 -32.62 -82.85
CA ALA A 11 -10.68 -32.42 -84.12
C ALA A 11 -9.86 -32.98 -85.30
N VAL A 12 -10.55 -33.79 -86.12
CA VAL A 12 -10.49 -33.98 -87.59
C VAL A 12 -9.20 -34.51 -88.26
N ALA A 13 -9.36 -35.58 -89.06
CA ALA A 13 -8.88 -35.68 -90.45
C ALA A 13 -9.61 -36.80 -91.22
N ALA A 14 -9.87 -36.55 -92.50
CA ALA A 14 -10.66 -37.36 -93.43
C ALA A 14 -9.80 -38.17 -94.42
N CYS A 15 -10.41 -39.19 -95.02
CA CYS A 15 -10.27 -39.78 -96.37
C CYS A 15 -11.19 -41.02 -96.37
N GLY A 16 -12.00 -41.42 -97.35
CA GLY A 16 -12.15 -41.12 -98.76
C GLY A 16 -12.49 -42.45 -99.47
N GLY A 17 -13.60 -42.53 -100.21
CA GLY A 17 -13.79 -43.53 -101.30
C GLY A 17 -14.86 -44.62 -101.12
N GLY A 18 -15.98 -44.47 -101.84
CA GLY A 18 -16.44 -45.45 -102.85
C GLY A 18 -17.24 -46.69 -102.44
N GLY A 19 -18.54 -46.68 -102.81
CA GLY A 19 -19.12 -47.73 -103.66
C GLY A 19 -19.73 -49.00 -103.02
N ASP A 20 -21.04 -49.11 -103.22
CA ASP A 20 -21.87 -50.32 -103.40
C ASP A 20 -22.28 -51.23 -102.23
N GLY A 21 -23.61 -51.29 -102.05
CA GLY A 21 -24.36 -52.52 -102.27
C GLY A 21 -24.54 -53.47 -101.10
N GLY A 22 -25.57 -53.24 -100.26
CA GLY A 22 -26.05 -54.28 -99.35
C GLY A 22 -27.25 -53.85 -98.51
N LYS A 23 -28.47 -54.15 -98.97
CA LYS A 23 -29.70 -54.05 -98.17
C LYS A 23 -29.66 -55.09 -97.04
N GLY A 24 -29.27 -54.67 -95.84
CA GLY A 24 -29.52 -55.39 -94.58
C GLY A 24 -30.59 -54.64 -93.79
N THR A 25 -31.74 -55.27 -93.56
CA THR A 25 -32.81 -54.75 -92.71
C THR A 25 -32.33 -54.74 -91.26
N THR A 26 -31.94 -53.58 -90.74
CA THR A 26 -31.59 -53.39 -89.33
C THR A 26 -32.87 -53.35 -88.49
N GLU A 27 -33.05 -54.34 -87.62
CA GLU A 27 -34.04 -54.29 -86.54
C GLU A 27 -33.80 -53.01 -85.71
N PRO A 28 -34.84 -52.23 -85.34
CA PRO A 28 -34.64 -51.02 -84.55
C PRO A 28 -33.97 -51.35 -83.23
N VAL A 29 -32.77 -50.78 -82.98
CA VAL A 29 -32.00 -50.97 -81.74
C VAL A 29 -32.87 -50.58 -80.54
N ARG A 30 -33.28 -51.58 -79.74
CA ARG A 30 -34.13 -51.38 -78.56
C ARG A 30 -33.28 -51.06 -77.32
N VAL A 31 -33.81 -50.20 -76.45
CA VAL A 31 -33.20 -49.96 -75.13
C VAL A 31 -33.38 -51.20 -74.26
N ASP A 32 -32.28 -51.72 -73.73
CA ASP A 32 -32.29 -52.81 -72.75
C ASP A 32 -32.25 -52.28 -71.31
N ARG A 33 -31.43 -51.24 -71.07
CA ARG A 33 -31.31 -50.57 -69.77
C ARG A 33 -30.98 -49.08 -69.88
N VAL A 34 -31.25 -48.33 -68.81
CA VAL A 34 -30.83 -46.94 -68.65
C VAL A 34 -29.72 -46.87 -67.61
N ALA A 35 -28.53 -46.40 -67.99
CA ALA A 35 -27.43 -46.17 -67.05
C ALA A 35 -27.51 -44.74 -66.49
N LEU A 36 -27.39 -44.57 -65.18
CA LEU A 36 -27.41 -43.25 -64.52
C LEU A 36 -26.02 -42.88 -64.00
N SER A 37 -25.69 -41.58 -64.01
CA SER A 37 -24.43 -41.07 -63.48
C SER A 37 -24.31 -41.19 -61.96
N HIS A 38 -25.42 -41.42 -61.24
CA HIS A 38 -25.46 -41.54 -59.78
C HIS A 38 -26.41 -42.68 -59.37
N GLY A 39 -26.11 -43.38 -58.27
CA GLY A 39 -27.03 -44.33 -57.62
C GLY A 39 -27.75 -43.73 -56.41
N SER A 40 -27.11 -42.77 -55.72
CA SER A 40 -27.70 -42.00 -54.63
C SER A 40 -27.06 -40.62 -54.49
N ALA A 41 -27.77 -39.66 -53.89
CA ALA A 41 -27.27 -38.33 -53.59
C ALA A 41 -27.83 -37.79 -52.25
N ASN A 42 -27.01 -37.04 -51.51
CA ASN A 42 -27.45 -36.25 -50.35
C ASN A 42 -27.41 -34.76 -50.72
N LEU A 43 -28.53 -34.06 -50.59
CA LEU A 43 -28.65 -32.63 -50.91
C LEU A 43 -29.08 -31.86 -49.65
N LEU A 44 -28.68 -30.60 -49.52
CA LEU A 44 -29.38 -29.67 -48.64
C LEU A 44 -30.59 -29.07 -49.36
N VAL A 45 -31.56 -28.56 -48.60
CA VAL A 45 -32.66 -27.77 -49.20
C VAL A 45 -32.07 -26.60 -49.99
N GLY A 46 -32.38 -26.51 -51.29
CA GLY A 46 -31.86 -25.51 -52.23
C GLY A 46 -30.69 -25.99 -53.11
N ASP A 47 -30.01 -27.08 -52.77
CA ASP A 47 -28.93 -27.65 -53.60
C ASP A 47 -29.49 -28.31 -54.86
N SER A 48 -28.65 -28.46 -55.89
CA SER A 48 -29.02 -29.15 -57.12
C SER A 48 -27.91 -30.03 -57.69
N LEU A 49 -28.32 -31.02 -58.50
CA LEU A 49 -27.46 -32.04 -59.09
C LEU A 49 -27.97 -32.40 -60.49
N LEU A 50 -27.08 -32.50 -61.48
CA LEU A 50 -27.41 -33.10 -62.78
C LEU A 50 -27.22 -34.62 -62.73
N VAL A 51 -28.30 -35.37 -62.98
CA VAL A 51 -28.23 -36.80 -63.23
C VAL A 51 -28.30 -37.03 -64.74
N LEU A 52 -27.26 -37.62 -65.31
CA LEU A 52 -27.21 -37.99 -66.72
C LEU A 52 -27.75 -39.41 -66.87
N ALA A 53 -28.63 -39.62 -67.84
CA ALA A 53 -29.18 -40.91 -68.20
C ALA A 53 -28.72 -41.31 -69.61
N THR A 54 -28.13 -42.49 -69.75
CA THR A 54 -27.67 -43.03 -71.03
C THR A 54 -28.39 -44.34 -71.33
N PRO A 55 -29.38 -44.34 -72.25
CA PRO A 55 -30.00 -45.57 -72.74
C PRO A 55 -28.95 -46.45 -73.44
N ARG A 56 -28.97 -47.75 -73.16
CA ARG A 56 -28.02 -48.73 -73.73
C ARG A 56 -28.76 -49.93 -74.33
N ASP A 57 -28.20 -50.48 -75.40
CA ASP A 57 -28.68 -51.73 -76.00
C ASP A 57 -28.27 -52.95 -75.15
N ALA A 58 -28.72 -54.15 -75.54
CA ALA A 58 -28.40 -55.40 -74.86
C ALA A 58 -26.90 -55.76 -74.89
N SER A 59 -26.14 -55.16 -75.82
CA SER A 59 -24.67 -55.31 -75.91
C SER A 59 -23.92 -54.26 -75.07
N GLY A 60 -24.63 -53.33 -74.43
CA GLY A 60 -24.07 -52.27 -73.60
C GLY A 60 -23.68 -50.98 -74.34
N ASN A 61 -23.92 -50.87 -75.65
CA ASN A 61 -23.61 -49.67 -76.43
C ASN A 61 -24.62 -48.56 -76.14
N ALA A 62 -24.16 -47.30 -76.14
CA ALA A 62 -25.04 -46.15 -75.93
C ALA A 62 -25.93 -45.90 -77.16
N ILE A 63 -27.23 -45.69 -76.93
CA ILE A 63 -28.21 -45.40 -77.99
C ILE A 63 -28.48 -43.90 -77.98
N ALA A 64 -28.04 -43.20 -79.03
CA ALA A 64 -28.30 -41.77 -79.20
C ALA A 64 -29.74 -41.50 -79.70
N GLY A 65 -30.25 -40.29 -79.47
CA GLY A 65 -31.56 -39.84 -79.97
C GLY A 65 -32.78 -40.39 -79.23
N ARG A 66 -32.61 -41.21 -78.17
CA ARG A 66 -33.70 -41.70 -77.33
C ARG A 66 -34.09 -40.66 -76.29
N THR A 67 -35.37 -40.32 -76.23
CA THR A 67 -35.91 -39.40 -75.22
C THR A 67 -35.95 -40.09 -73.86
N VAL A 68 -35.32 -39.46 -72.86
CA VAL A 68 -35.43 -39.88 -71.46
C VAL A 68 -36.48 -39.04 -70.77
N THR A 69 -37.46 -39.69 -70.14
CA THR A 69 -38.45 -39.04 -69.27
C THR A 69 -38.06 -39.21 -67.81
N TRP A 70 -38.23 -38.15 -67.03
CA TRP A 70 -37.84 -38.10 -65.61
C TRP A 70 -39.06 -37.97 -64.71
N ALA A 71 -39.05 -38.67 -63.58
CA ALA A 71 -40.07 -38.59 -62.54
C ALA A 71 -39.43 -38.55 -61.15
N THR A 72 -40.10 -37.95 -60.18
CA THR A 72 -39.73 -37.98 -58.76
C THR A 72 -40.84 -38.63 -57.95
N SER A 73 -40.49 -39.49 -56.99
CA SER A 73 -41.47 -40.08 -56.06
C SER A 73 -41.98 -39.07 -55.02
N ASN A 74 -41.27 -37.96 -54.81
CA ASN A 74 -41.63 -36.95 -53.82
C ASN A 74 -41.16 -35.56 -54.26
N ALA A 75 -42.02 -34.85 -55.00
CA ALA A 75 -41.76 -33.50 -55.49
C ALA A 75 -41.71 -32.42 -54.39
N ALA A 76 -42.13 -32.73 -53.15
CA ALA A 76 -41.98 -31.86 -52.00
C ALA A 76 -40.56 -31.96 -51.40
N ALA A 77 -39.91 -33.13 -51.51
CA ALA A 77 -38.51 -33.32 -51.09
C ALA A 77 -37.52 -32.96 -52.20
N ALA A 78 -37.66 -33.52 -53.41
CA ALA A 78 -36.79 -33.19 -54.56
C ALA A 78 -37.56 -33.17 -55.89
N ARG A 79 -37.31 -32.16 -56.71
CA ARG A 79 -37.88 -32.04 -58.07
C ARG A 79 -36.82 -32.34 -59.12
N VAL A 80 -37.21 -32.91 -60.24
CA VAL A 80 -36.34 -33.20 -61.38
C VAL A 80 -36.90 -32.55 -62.65
N SER A 81 -36.03 -31.94 -63.46
CA SER A 81 -36.40 -31.34 -64.75
C SER A 81 -36.41 -32.37 -65.89
N THR A 82 -36.86 -31.95 -67.08
CA THR A 82 -36.84 -32.79 -68.30
C THR A 82 -35.44 -33.17 -68.77
N VAL A 83 -34.40 -32.50 -68.30
CA VAL A 83 -32.99 -32.79 -68.63
C VAL A 83 -32.24 -33.50 -67.49
N GLY A 84 -32.94 -33.95 -66.45
CA GLY A 84 -32.32 -34.66 -65.31
C GLY A 84 -31.69 -33.74 -64.25
N TRP A 85 -32.03 -32.44 -64.25
CA TRP A 85 -31.58 -31.51 -63.22
C TRP A 85 -32.46 -31.67 -61.97
N VAL A 86 -31.89 -32.21 -60.89
CA VAL A 86 -32.55 -32.46 -59.61
C VAL A 86 -32.26 -31.30 -58.65
N ILE A 87 -33.29 -30.76 -57.99
CA ILE A 87 -33.16 -29.73 -56.95
C ILE A 87 -33.83 -30.20 -55.66
N GLY A 88 -33.16 -30.02 -54.52
CA GLY A 88 -33.71 -30.26 -53.19
C GLY A 88 -34.69 -29.14 -52.81
N VAL A 89 -35.93 -29.49 -52.50
CA VAL A 89 -37.04 -28.54 -52.24
C VAL A 89 -37.43 -28.49 -50.76
N GLY A 90 -37.38 -29.63 -50.06
CA GLY A 90 -37.77 -29.74 -48.65
C GLY A 90 -37.16 -30.98 -48.01
N VAL A 91 -37.12 -31.03 -46.68
CA VAL A 91 -36.52 -32.16 -45.95
C VAL A 91 -37.28 -33.45 -46.23
N GLY A 92 -36.54 -34.52 -46.52
CA GLY A 92 -37.10 -35.85 -46.77
C GLY A 92 -36.37 -36.57 -47.89
N SER A 93 -36.83 -37.77 -48.25
CA SER A 93 -36.26 -38.57 -49.31
C SER A 93 -37.16 -38.61 -50.55
N ALA A 94 -36.54 -38.70 -51.72
CA ALA A 94 -37.17 -38.84 -53.03
C ALA A 94 -36.39 -39.83 -53.89
N THR A 95 -37.09 -40.66 -54.65
CA THR A 95 -36.48 -41.51 -55.68
C THR A 95 -36.71 -40.87 -57.05
N ILE A 96 -35.63 -40.53 -57.74
CA ILE A 96 -35.65 -39.96 -59.09
C ILE A 96 -35.55 -41.09 -60.10
N THR A 97 -36.52 -41.21 -61.00
CA THR A 97 -36.62 -42.29 -61.99
C THR A 97 -36.41 -41.73 -63.39
N ALA A 98 -35.45 -42.27 -64.13
CA ALA A 98 -35.23 -42.00 -65.55
C ALA A 98 -35.75 -43.16 -66.40
N THR A 99 -36.56 -42.88 -67.42
CA THR A 99 -37.17 -43.90 -68.28
C THR A 99 -36.91 -43.62 -69.75
N ALA A 100 -36.47 -44.62 -70.51
CA ALA A 100 -36.35 -44.55 -71.98
C ALA A 100 -36.90 -45.85 -72.59
N ASP A 101 -37.80 -45.73 -73.57
CA ASP A 101 -38.46 -46.85 -74.25
C ASP A 101 -39.03 -47.93 -73.29
N GLY A 102 -39.62 -47.51 -72.17
CA GLY A 102 -40.23 -48.40 -71.18
C GLY A 102 -39.24 -49.08 -70.20
N LYS A 103 -37.93 -48.80 -70.31
CA LYS A 103 -36.91 -49.24 -69.34
C LYS A 103 -36.58 -48.11 -68.39
N SER A 104 -36.52 -48.40 -67.09
CA SER A 104 -36.28 -47.39 -66.06
C SER A 104 -35.08 -47.73 -65.18
N SER A 105 -34.42 -46.69 -64.66
CA SER A 105 -33.43 -46.78 -63.58
C SER A 105 -33.69 -45.66 -62.58
N THR A 106 -33.24 -45.83 -61.34
CA THR A 106 -33.52 -44.89 -60.25
C THR A 106 -32.28 -44.36 -59.53
N VAL A 107 -32.40 -43.18 -58.93
CA VAL A 107 -31.44 -42.57 -57.98
C VAL A 107 -32.17 -42.22 -56.69
N SER A 108 -31.65 -42.64 -55.54
CA SER A 108 -32.20 -42.22 -54.25
C SER A 108 -31.59 -40.88 -53.82
N VAL A 109 -32.44 -39.88 -53.57
CA VAL A 109 -32.05 -38.54 -53.13
C VAL A 109 -32.56 -38.33 -51.70
N ASN A 110 -31.67 -38.02 -50.77
CA ASN A 110 -32.03 -37.64 -49.41
C ASN A 110 -31.74 -36.14 -49.22
N VAL A 111 -32.76 -35.37 -48.85
CA VAL A 111 -32.67 -33.92 -48.68
C VAL A 111 -32.72 -33.60 -47.18
N SER A 112 -31.65 -33.03 -46.66
CA SER A 112 -31.52 -32.65 -45.25
C SER A 112 -31.76 -31.15 -45.06
N PRO A 113 -32.19 -30.69 -43.85
CA PRO A 113 -32.38 -29.27 -43.61
C PRO A 113 -31.07 -28.51 -43.75
N LEU A 114 -31.16 -27.25 -44.17
CA LEU A 114 -30.09 -26.29 -43.92
C LEU A 114 -30.06 -26.06 -42.41
N SER A 115 -29.04 -26.59 -41.70
CA SER A 115 -28.87 -26.26 -40.28
C SER A 115 -28.48 -24.79 -40.18
N ALA A 116 -29.47 -23.94 -39.95
CA ALA A 116 -29.21 -22.58 -39.51
C ALA A 116 -28.52 -22.69 -38.14
N GLY A 117 -27.32 -22.12 -38.03
CA GLY A 117 -26.62 -22.07 -36.75
C GLY A 117 -27.43 -21.37 -35.67
N PRO A 118 -27.00 -21.46 -34.40
CA PRO A 118 -27.62 -20.66 -33.35
C PRO A 118 -27.58 -19.19 -33.76
N PHE A 119 -28.61 -18.44 -33.42
CA PHE A 119 -28.64 -16.98 -33.57
C PHE A 119 -28.95 -16.38 -32.21
N VAL A 120 -28.09 -15.50 -31.71
CA VAL A 120 -28.29 -14.79 -30.44
C VAL A 120 -28.65 -13.33 -30.72
N GLY A 121 -29.92 -12.99 -30.51
CA GLY A 121 -30.46 -11.67 -30.85
C GLY A 121 -30.28 -10.64 -29.74
N SER A 122 -30.50 -11.03 -28.48
CA SER A 122 -30.37 -10.11 -27.34
C SER A 122 -30.09 -10.83 -26.02
N ALA A 123 -29.63 -10.04 -25.05
CA ALA A 123 -29.56 -10.40 -23.64
C ALA A 123 -30.54 -9.53 -22.84
N SER A 124 -31.11 -10.07 -21.77
CA SER A 124 -32.05 -9.35 -20.90
C SER A 124 -31.41 -8.21 -20.10
N SER A 125 -30.07 -8.18 -20.00
CA SER A 125 -29.33 -7.08 -19.38
C SER A 125 -28.50 -6.34 -20.41
N ALA A 126 -28.57 -5.01 -20.36
CA ALA A 126 -27.72 -4.13 -21.18
C ALA A 126 -26.28 -4.01 -20.63
N LEU A 127 -26.05 -4.43 -19.38
CA LEU A 127 -24.74 -4.47 -18.75
C LEU A 127 -24.58 -5.79 -18.01
N LEU A 128 -23.63 -6.59 -18.44
CA LEU A 128 -23.29 -7.85 -17.81
C LEU A 128 -22.43 -7.61 -16.57
N THR A 129 -22.73 -8.33 -15.51
CA THR A 129 -21.96 -8.33 -14.26
C THR A 129 -21.66 -9.78 -13.86
N PRO A 130 -20.44 -10.10 -13.40
CA PRO A 130 -20.11 -11.44 -12.92
C PRO A 130 -21.10 -11.96 -11.87
N GLY A 131 -21.42 -13.25 -11.91
CA GLY A 131 -22.41 -13.91 -11.05
C GLY A 131 -23.88 -13.63 -11.39
N ALA A 132 -24.18 -12.69 -12.28
CA ALA A 132 -25.56 -12.39 -12.66
C ALA A 132 -26.19 -13.54 -13.47
N THR A 133 -27.49 -13.77 -13.26
CA THR A 133 -28.29 -14.65 -14.13
C THR A 133 -29.05 -13.79 -15.15
N ILE A 134 -28.87 -14.11 -16.43
CA ILE A 134 -29.47 -13.40 -17.57
C ILE A 134 -30.29 -14.35 -18.44
N LEU A 135 -31.22 -13.78 -19.22
CA LEU A 135 -31.92 -14.48 -20.29
C LEU A 135 -31.32 -14.06 -21.63
N LEU A 136 -30.93 -15.02 -22.46
CA LEU A 136 -30.58 -14.81 -23.85
C LEU A 136 -31.79 -15.14 -24.71
N VAL A 137 -32.11 -14.28 -25.68
CA VAL A 137 -33.19 -14.49 -26.65
C VAL A 137 -32.59 -14.63 -28.04
N GLY A 138 -33.00 -15.67 -28.76
CA GLY A 138 -32.42 -16.05 -30.03
C GLY A 138 -33.23 -17.10 -30.77
N GLN A 139 -32.56 -17.86 -31.63
CA GLN A 139 -33.15 -18.94 -32.43
C GLN A 139 -32.14 -20.08 -32.57
N ASN A 140 -32.64 -21.29 -32.86
CA ASN A 140 -31.85 -22.51 -33.10
C ASN A 140 -30.91 -22.90 -31.96
N PHE A 141 -31.31 -22.60 -30.72
CA PHE A 141 -30.67 -23.18 -29.54
C PHE A 141 -31.11 -24.64 -29.35
N SER A 142 -30.34 -25.42 -28.59
CA SER A 142 -30.83 -26.74 -28.17
C SER A 142 -31.77 -26.60 -26.98
N ASP A 143 -32.88 -27.34 -26.96
CA ASP A 143 -33.76 -27.46 -25.78
C ASP A 143 -33.07 -28.16 -24.59
N THR A 144 -31.89 -28.77 -24.80
CA THR A 144 -31.09 -29.41 -23.76
C THR A 144 -29.99 -28.46 -23.27
N PRO A 145 -30.02 -27.99 -22.01
CA PRO A 145 -29.04 -27.02 -21.49
C PRO A 145 -27.58 -27.40 -21.74
N SER A 146 -27.21 -28.66 -21.48
CA SER A 146 -25.83 -29.15 -21.64
C SER A 146 -25.33 -29.22 -23.08
N GLN A 147 -26.20 -29.03 -24.08
CA GLN A 147 -25.83 -28.97 -25.50
C GLN A 147 -25.58 -27.54 -25.99
N ASN A 148 -25.86 -26.54 -25.15
CA ASN A 148 -25.53 -25.15 -25.41
C ASN A 148 -24.29 -24.79 -24.60
N THR A 149 -23.23 -24.33 -25.27
CA THR A 149 -22.08 -23.73 -24.59
C THR A 149 -22.19 -22.22 -24.72
N VAL A 150 -22.14 -21.51 -23.59
CA VAL A 150 -22.14 -20.05 -23.56
C VAL A 150 -20.85 -19.56 -22.93
N THR A 151 -20.14 -18.67 -23.61
CA THR A 151 -18.93 -18.05 -23.07
C THR A 151 -19.02 -16.54 -23.13
N ILE A 152 -18.48 -15.86 -22.12
CA ILE A 152 -18.29 -14.40 -22.11
C ILE A 152 -16.78 -14.16 -22.08
N ASP A 153 -16.24 -13.54 -23.13
CA ASP A 153 -14.79 -13.39 -23.35
C ASP A 153 -14.01 -14.70 -23.20
N GLY A 154 -14.62 -15.80 -23.65
CA GLY A 154 -14.06 -17.14 -23.56
C GLY A 154 -14.18 -17.80 -22.19
N VAL A 155 -14.77 -17.14 -21.18
CA VAL A 155 -15.06 -17.74 -19.87
C VAL A 155 -16.41 -18.44 -19.90
N ASN A 156 -16.45 -19.73 -19.57
CA ASN A 156 -17.66 -20.56 -19.60
C ASN A 156 -18.70 -20.11 -18.58
N ALA A 157 -19.88 -19.72 -19.07
CA ALA A 157 -21.06 -19.50 -18.24
C ALA A 157 -21.88 -20.79 -18.08
N THR A 158 -22.74 -20.83 -17.07
CA THR A 158 -23.59 -21.98 -16.79
C THR A 158 -24.96 -21.80 -17.41
N VAL A 159 -25.36 -22.69 -18.33
CA VAL A 159 -26.72 -22.72 -18.88
C VAL A 159 -27.61 -23.52 -17.94
N THR A 160 -28.57 -22.85 -17.29
CA THR A 160 -29.45 -23.46 -16.27
C THR A 160 -30.81 -23.88 -16.83
N ALA A 161 -31.26 -23.23 -17.90
CA ALA A 161 -32.45 -23.62 -18.65
C ALA A 161 -32.29 -23.28 -20.13
N ALA A 162 -32.95 -24.04 -21.01
CA ALA A 162 -32.85 -23.86 -22.45
C ALA A 162 -34.17 -24.19 -23.17
N SER A 163 -34.44 -23.44 -24.23
CA SER A 163 -35.44 -23.71 -25.26
C SER A 163 -34.85 -23.27 -26.61
N ALA A 164 -35.50 -23.64 -27.72
CA ALA A 164 -35.08 -23.29 -29.07
C ALA A 164 -34.91 -21.77 -29.31
N THR A 165 -35.48 -20.91 -28.46
CA THR A 165 -35.41 -19.45 -28.58
C THR A 165 -34.90 -18.72 -27.34
N GLN A 166 -34.65 -19.42 -26.23
CA GLN A 166 -34.22 -18.79 -24.98
C GLN A 166 -33.22 -19.64 -24.20
N LEU A 167 -32.21 -19.01 -23.62
CA LEU A 167 -31.29 -19.63 -22.65
C LEU A 167 -31.30 -18.82 -21.35
N THR A 168 -31.49 -19.49 -20.20
CA THR A 168 -31.18 -18.90 -18.90
C THR A 168 -29.73 -19.23 -18.57
N VAL A 169 -28.92 -18.19 -18.37
CA VAL A 169 -27.47 -18.30 -18.22
C VAL A 169 -27.02 -17.59 -16.96
N THR A 170 -26.29 -18.28 -16.09
CA THR A 170 -25.59 -17.69 -14.94
C THR A 170 -24.14 -17.41 -15.33
N LEU A 171 -23.73 -16.15 -15.25
CA LEU A 171 -22.38 -15.73 -15.56
C LEU A 171 -21.38 -16.28 -14.52
N PRO A 172 -20.11 -16.49 -14.91
CA PRO A 172 -19.05 -16.85 -13.98
C PRO A 172 -18.90 -15.84 -12.84
N GLU A 173 -18.42 -16.30 -11.69
CA GLU A 173 -18.05 -15.43 -10.58
C GLU A 173 -16.91 -14.48 -10.95
N LEU A 174 -16.78 -13.36 -10.22
CA LEU A 174 -15.78 -12.32 -10.47
C LEU A 174 -14.35 -12.86 -10.59
N ALA A 175 -14.00 -13.87 -9.78
CA ALA A 175 -12.67 -14.48 -9.75
C ALA A 175 -12.29 -15.18 -11.07
N SER A 176 -13.27 -15.53 -11.91
CA SER A 176 -13.04 -16.16 -13.22
C SER A 176 -12.68 -15.16 -14.32
N PHE A 177 -12.86 -13.86 -14.07
CA PHE A 177 -12.53 -12.80 -15.02
C PHE A 177 -11.21 -12.10 -14.65
N ALA A 178 -10.44 -11.71 -15.67
CA ALA A 178 -9.33 -10.79 -15.49
C ALA A 178 -9.86 -9.40 -15.13
N CYS A 179 -9.11 -8.65 -14.30
CA CYS A 179 -9.49 -7.28 -13.97
C CYS A 179 -9.31 -6.38 -15.19
N GLU A 180 -10.42 -5.98 -15.80
CA GLU A 180 -10.44 -5.15 -17.00
C GLU A 180 -11.42 -3.98 -16.84
N ALA A 181 -11.17 -2.91 -17.60
CA ALA A 181 -12.11 -1.79 -17.70
C ALA A 181 -13.45 -2.29 -18.28
N THR A 182 -14.54 -1.57 -18.00
CA THR A 182 -15.82 -1.85 -18.64
C THR A 182 -15.64 -1.78 -20.16
N HIS A 183 -16.01 -2.84 -20.88
CA HIS A 183 -15.81 -2.97 -22.32
C HIS A 183 -16.92 -3.81 -22.95
N ASN A 184 -16.98 -3.85 -24.28
CA ASN A 184 -17.89 -4.76 -24.99
C ASN A 184 -17.26 -6.15 -25.04
N ALA A 185 -17.90 -7.11 -24.38
CA ALA A 185 -17.48 -8.49 -24.32
C ALA A 185 -18.09 -9.30 -25.46
N ASN A 186 -17.34 -10.32 -25.90
CA ASN A 186 -17.84 -11.34 -26.82
C ASN A 186 -18.69 -12.35 -26.05
N LEU A 187 -20.01 -12.26 -26.16
CA LEU A 187 -20.91 -13.31 -25.70
C LEU A 187 -21.14 -14.29 -26.85
N VAL A 188 -20.59 -15.50 -26.73
CA VAL A 188 -20.68 -16.54 -27.75
C VAL A 188 -21.66 -17.61 -27.30
N VAL A 189 -22.63 -17.95 -28.15
CA VAL A 189 -23.51 -19.11 -27.99
C VAL A 189 -23.10 -20.14 -29.04
N GLN A 190 -22.73 -21.33 -28.59
CA GLN A 190 -22.35 -22.46 -29.44
C GLN A 190 -23.30 -23.64 -29.22
N VAL A 191 -23.75 -24.24 -30.33
CA VAL A 191 -24.55 -25.45 -30.37
C VAL A 191 -23.89 -26.41 -31.36
N GLY A 192 -23.36 -27.53 -30.85
CA GLY A 192 -22.54 -28.43 -31.64
C GLY A 192 -21.28 -27.73 -32.20
N SER A 193 -21.11 -27.70 -33.52
CA SER A 193 -19.98 -27.05 -34.19
C SER A 193 -20.27 -25.64 -34.71
N GLN A 194 -21.49 -25.12 -34.50
CA GLN A 194 -21.90 -23.79 -34.97
C GLN A 194 -22.01 -22.83 -33.79
N SER A 195 -21.66 -21.57 -34.02
CA SER A 195 -21.67 -20.53 -33.00
C SER A 195 -22.14 -19.20 -33.57
N ASP A 196 -22.71 -18.36 -32.71
CA ASP A 196 -22.99 -16.96 -32.99
C ASP A 196 -22.52 -16.08 -31.82
N THR A 197 -22.25 -14.81 -32.10
CA THR A 197 -21.63 -13.87 -31.15
C THR A 197 -22.45 -12.59 -31.04
N LEU A 198 -22.80 -12.23 -29.80
CA LEU A 198 -23.39 -10.96 -29.43
C LEU A 198 -22.37 -10.09 -28.68
N GLN A 199 -22.23 -8.83 -29.07
CA GLN A 199 -21.47 -7.84 -28.31
C GLN A 199 -22.34 -7.27 -27.19
N VAL A 200 -21.92 -7.45 -25.94
CA VAL A 200 -22.64 -6.89 -24.78
C VAL A 200 -21.64 -6.22 -23.84
N PRO A 201 -21.92 -5.01 -23.32
CA PRO A 201 -21.07 -4.41 -22.28
C PRO A 201 -20.92 -5.34 -21.07
N LEU A 202 -19.69 -5.55 -20.62
CA LEU A 202 -19.33 -6.30 -19.42
C LEU A 202 -18.60 -5.37 -18.44
N GLN A 203 -19.12 -5.31 -17.21
CA GLN A 203 -18.50 -4.61 -16.09
C GLN A 203 -17.85 -5.65 -15.16
N VAL A 204 -16.52 -5.77 -15.26
CA VAL A 204 -15.72 -6.57 -14.30
C VAL A 204 -15.29 -5.71 -13.12
N ALA A 205 -14.72 -4.53 -13.39
CA ALA A 205 -14.27 -3.61 -12.35
C ALA A 205 -15.46 -2.96 -11.60
N ALA A 206 -15.31 -2.80 -10.28
CA ALA A 206 -16.31 -2.11 -9.47
C ALA A 206 -16.33 -0.61 -9.84
N GLN A 207 -17.47 -0.10 -10.30
CA GLN A 207 -17.60 1.31 -10.66
C GLN A 207 -17.64 2.21 -9.41
N ARG A 208 -16.86 3.28 -9.44
CA ARG A 208 -16.68 4.23 -8.34
C ARG A 208 -16.89 5.66 -8.85
N SER A 209 -17.77 6.39 -8.19
CA SER A 209 -18.02 7.80 -8.45
C SER A 209 -17.60 8.62 -7.23
N LEU A 210 -16.73 9.60 -7.44
CA LEU A 210 -16.24 10.50 -6.39
C LEU A 210 -16.55 11.95 -6.76
N ALA A 211 -17.30 12.64 -5.90
CA ALA A 211 -17.41 14.09 -5.94
C ALA A 211 -16.06 14.74 -5.56
N LEU A 212 -15.88 16.02 -5.89
CA LEU A 212 -14.69 16.77 -5.47
C LEU A 212 -14.53 16.71 -3.95
N GLY A 213 -13.34 16.37 -3.48
CA GLY A 213 -12.99 16.17 -2.07
C GLY A 213 -13.42 14.83 -1.48
N GLN A 214 -14.23 14.03 -2.17
CA GLN A 214 -14.68 12.73 -1.68
C GLN A 214 -13.56 11.68 -1.77
N SER A 215 -13.49 10.82 -0.77
CA SER A 215 -12.56 9.68 -0.70
C SER A 215 -13.28 8.34 -0.82
N LEU A 216 -12.65 7.39 -1.50
CA LEU A 216 -12.91 5.97 -1.44
C LEU A 216 -11.79 5.30 -0.64
N ILE A 217 -12.11 4.62 0.46
CA ILE A 217 -11.14 3.87 1.26
C ILE A 217 -11.52 2.39 1.19
N LEU A 218 -10.64 1.56 0.61
CA LEU A 218 -10.89 0.14 0.41
C LEU A 218 -10.01 -0.67 1.37
N LEU A 219 -10.64 -1.15 2.44
CA LEU A 219 -9.99 -1.96 3.49
C LEU A 219 -10.25 -3.46 3.37
N ASN A 220 -11.19 -3.89 2.54
CA ASN A 220 -11.46 -5.30 2.30
C ASN A 220 -10.64 -5.80 1.11
N GLN A 221 -9.94 -6.93 1.29
CA GLN A 221 -9.07 -7.49 0.27
C GLN A 221 -9.81 -7.88 -1.02
N ALA A 222 -11.10 -8.20 -0.93
CA ALA A 222 -11.92 -8.47 -2.11
C ALA A 222 -12.10 -7.22 -3.01
N ASP A 223 -12.08 -6.03 -2.42
CA ASP A 223 -12.44 -4.78 -3.10
C ASP A 223 -11.22 -4.02 -3.64
N VAL A 224 -10.02 -4.23 -3.09
CA VAL A 224 -8.83 -3.41 -3.43
C VAL A 224 -8.35 -3.60 -4.86
N ARG A 225 -8.57 -4.78 -5.45
CA ARG A 225 -7.92 -5.16 -6.70
C ARG A 225 -8.45 -4.40 -7.90
N CYS A 226 -9.78 -4.34 -8.09
CA CYS A 226 -10.36 -4.02 -9.39
C CYS A 226 -11.43 -2.93 -9.31
N ASN A 227 -11.04 -1.68 -9.55
CA ASN A 227 -11.91 -0.52 -9.42
C ASN A 227 -11.89 0.31 -10.70
N GLU A 228 -13.00 0.94 -11.05
CA GLU A 228 -13.12 1.80 -12.22
C GLU A 228 -13.74 3.15 -11.83
N LEU A 229 -12.98 4.22 -11.97
CA LEU A 229 -13.44 5.57 -11.70
C LEU A 229 -14.33 6.07 -12.84
N ALA A 230 -15.45 6.70 -12.49
CA ALA A 230 -16.33 7.37 -13.44
C ALA A 230 -15.58 8.46 -14.24
N GLN A 231 -16.10 8.79 -15.43
CA GLN A 231 -15.57 9.88 -16.24
C GLN A 231 -16.00 11.23 -15.69
N ALA A 232 -15.26 11.74 -14.71
CA ALA A 232 -15.56 13.01 -14.04
C ALA A 232 -14.48 14.08 -14.23
N GLY A 233 -13.37 13.74 -14.88
CA GLY A 233 -12.17 14.58 -15.03
C GLY A 233 -11.47 14.82 -13.69
N GLY A 234 -10.59 15.82 -13.69
CA GLY A 234 -9.97 16.33 -12.47
C GLY A 234 -8.65 15.66 -12.10
N ARG A 235 -8.31 15.71 -10.80
CA ARG A 235 -7.09 15.11 -10.24
C ARG A 235 -7.44 14.17 -9.10
N TYR A 236 -6.76 13.03 -9.04
CA TYR A 236 -6.95 12.02 -7.99
C TYR A 236 -5.64 11.74 -7.28
N MET A 237 -5.67 11.76 -5.95
CA MET A 237 -4.59 11.21 -5.11
C MET A 237 -4.92 9.76 -4.79
N VAL A 238 -4.00 8.86 -5.07
CA VAL A 238 -4.10 7.44 -4.73
C VAL A 238 -3.00 7.10 -3.74
N SER A 239 -3.37 6.54 -2.59
CA SER A 239 -2.46 5.99 -1.60
C SER A 239 -2.63 4.48 -1.56
N VAL A 240 -1.55 3.73 -1.77
CA VAL A 240 -1.50 2.28 -1.54
C VAL A 240 -0.64 2.05 -0.30
N PHE A 241 -1.17 1.40 0.72
CA PHE A 241 -0.51 1.31 2.03
C PHE A 241 -0.48 -0.12 2.56
N ASN A 242 0.57 -0.43 3.33
CA ASN A 242 0.82 -1.76 3.88
C ASN A 242 0.42 -1.84 5.35
N THR A 243 -0.59 -2.63 5.66
CA THR A 243 -1.17 -2.78 7.00
C THR A 243 -0.39 -3.74 7.93
N SER A 244 0.68 -4.36 7.45
CA SER A 244 1.57 -5.16 8.30
C SER A 244 2.19 -4.29 9.40
N THR A 245 2.28 -4.84 10.61
CA THR A 245 3.04 -4.25 11.73
C THR A 245 4.40 -4.88 11.94
N ALA A 246 4.70 -5.98 11.23
CA ALA A 246 6.01 -6.62 11.29
C ALA A 246 7.06 -5.79 10.55
N ILE A 247 8.04 -5.25 11.28
CA ILE A 247 9.06 -4.31 10.77
C ILE A 247 9.85 -4.81 9.55
N ALA A 248 10.04 -6.12 9.43
CA ALA A 248 10.75 -6.75 8.30
C ALA A 248 9.86 -7.03 7.08
N SER A 249 8.54 -6.87 7.22
CA SER A 249 7.59 -7.16 6.15
C SER A 249 7.65 -6.11 5.05
N THR A 250 7.69 -6.60 3.81
CA THR A 250 7.59 -5.79 2.60
C THR A 250 6.58 -6.40 1.64
N SER A 251 6.00 -5.59 0.78
CA SER A 251 5.07 -6.07 -0.25
C SER A 251 5.33 -5.35 -1.57
N ALA A 252 5.61 -6.12 -2.61
CA ALA A 252 5.71 -5.59 -3.96
C ALA A 252 4.31 -5.40 -4.57
N LEU A 253 4.15 -4.38 -5.40
CA LEU A 253 2.87 -4.10 -6.08
C LEU A 253 3.08 -3.47 -7.45
N GLN A 254 2.04 -3.53 -8.26
CA GLN A 254 1.89 -2.76 -9.48
C GLN A 254 0.51 -2.10 -9.50
N LEU A 255 0.48 -0.80 -9.75
CA LEU A 255 -0.72 -0.04 -10.06
C LEU A 255 -0.84 0.05 -11.59
N ARG A 256 -1.91 -0.51 -12.14
CA ARG A 256 -2.23 -0.47 -13.58
C ARG A 256 -3.46 0.40 -13.82
N GLY A 257 -3.39 1.20 -14.87
CA GLY A 257 -4.54 1.91 -15.43
C GLY A 257 -4.87 1.45 -16.84
N ALA A 258 -6.14 1.56 -17.20
CA ALA A 258 -6.66 1.42 -18.55
C ALA A 258 -7.92 2.28 -18.71
N ALA A 259 -8.16 2.81 -19.91
CA ALA A 259 -9.42 3.49 -20.21
C ALA A 259 -10.46 2.49 -20.72
N SER A 260 -11.73 2.70 -20.36
CA SER A 260 -12.86 2.00 -20.97
C SER A 260 -12.94 2.31 -22.47
N THR A 261 -13.11 1.27 -23.30
CA THR A 261 -13.13 1.35 -24.76
C THR A 261 -14.54 1.37 -25.36
N VAL A 262 -15.57 1.76 -24.58
CA VAL A 262 -16.93 1.89 -25.13
C VAL A 262 -16.94 3.03 -26.17
N LEU A 263 -16.80 2.65 -27.44
CA LEU A 263 -16.75 3.55 -28.58
C LEU A 263 -18.10 4.24 -28.75
N ASN A 264 -18.18 5.53 -28.39
CA ASN A 264 -19.03 6.47 -29.11
C ASN A 264 -18.16 7.26 -30.11
N ALA A 265 -18.70 7.46 -31.30
CA ALA A 265 -17.99 7.90 -32.49
C ALA A 265 -17.21 9.22 -32.34
N ARG A 266 -15.96 9.18 -32.84
CA ARG A 266 -15.04 10.24 -33.28
C ARG A 266 -14.89 11.50 -32.40
N ALA A 267 -13.69 11.65 -31.85
CA ALA A 267 -13.04 12.95 -31.67
C ALA A 267 -11.65 12.93 -32.35
N ILE A 268 -11.39 13.97 -33.15
CA ILE A 268 -10.17 14.22 -33.92
C ILE A 268 -9.10 14.78 -32.99
N SER A 269 -7.86 14.28 -33.10
CA SER A 269 -6.68 14.80 -32.40
C SER A 269 -6.27 16.21 -32.89
N PRO A 270 -5.63 17.03 -32.04
CA PRO A 270 -4.62 17.96 -32.49
C PRO A 270 -3.22 17.51 -32.07
N ALA A 271 -2.27 17.91 -32.91
CA ALA A 271 -0.86 17.57 -32.87
C ALA A 271 -0.10 18.24 -31.71
N ALA A 272 1.06 17.63 -31.43
CA ALA A 272 2.07 18.08 -30.50
C ALA A 272 2.55 19.52 -30.77
N GLY A 273 2.62 20.31 -29.71
CA GLY A 273 3.37 21.57 -29.65
C GLY A 273 4.12 21.62 -28.33
N GLY A 274 5.41 21.27 -28.37
CA GLY A 274 6.30 21.44 -27.23
C GLY A 274 6.70 22.90 -27.09
N VAL A 275 6.48 23.47 -25.90
CA VAL A 275 7.18 24.67 -25.43
C VAL A 275 7.45 24.49 -23.95
N SER A 276 8.72 24.35 -23.59
CA SER A 276 9.20 24.50 -22.21
C SER A 276 9.23 25.98 -21.83
N PRO A 277 8.79 26.38 -20.63
CA PRO A 277 9.31 27.56 -19.98
C PRO A 277 10.44 27.14 -19.05
N ARG A 278 11.68 27.41 -19.47
CA ARG A 278 12.84 27.53 -18.59
C ARG A 278 12.64 28.83 -17.79
N MET A 279 12.16 28.74 -16.56
CA MET A 279 12.20 29.89 -15.66
C MET A 279 13.64 30.07 -15.16
N SER A 280 14.28 31.11 -15.69
CA SER A 280 15.50 31.70 -15.16
C SER A 280 15.14 32.55 -13.95
N GLY A 281 15.37 32.03 -12.74
CA GLY A 281 15.36 32.83 -11.53
C GLY A 281 16.64 33.65 -11.42
N SER A 282 16.50 34.95 -11.60
CA SER A 282 17.54 35.97 -11.36
C SER A 282 18.00 35.91 -9.90
N GLN A 283 19.30 35.65 -9.69
CA GLN A 283 19.98 35.84 -8.42
C GLN A 283 19.87 37.31 -8.00
N SER A 284 19.34 37.55 -6.80
CA SER A 284 19.68 38.75 -6.04
C SER A 284 20.60 38.33 -4.90
N SER A 285 21.82 38.85 -4.95
CA SER A 285 22.85 38.73 -3.93
C SER A 285 22.40 39.40 -2.64
N GLY A 286 22.08 38.60 -1.63
CA GLY A 286 21.96 39.00 -0.23
C GLY A 286 23.11 38.40 0.57
N ALA A 287 23.82 39.26 1.30
CA ALA A 287 25.10 39.00 1.95
C ALA A 287 25.17 37.71 2.79
N GLY A 288 26.28 36.99 2.62
CA GLY A 288 26.61 35.82 3.41
C GLY A 288 26.77 36.14 4.89
N PHE A 289 26.12 35.32 5.72
CA PHE A 289 26.46 35.12 7.11
C PHE A 289 26.73 33.61 7.29
N GLY A 290 27.88 33.31 7.89
CA GLY A 290 28.53 32.00 7.80
C GLY A 290 27.69 30.83 8.31
N SER A 291 27.78 29.70 7.63
CA SER A 291 27.26 28.42 8.11
C SER A 291 28.31 27.33 7.93
N PRO A 292 28.77 26.75 9.04
CA PRO A 292 29.07 25.33 9.05
C PRO A 292 28.38 24.60 10.22
N PHE A 293 27.15 25.00 10.59
CA PHE A 293 26.43 24.38 11.72
C PHE A 293 25.09 23.77 11.29
N HIS A 294 24.73 22.64 11.93
CA HIS A 294 23.49 21.81 11.87
C HIS A 294 23.54 20.46 11.12
N THR A 295 24.46 20.20 10.18
CA THR A 295 24.58 18.83 9.61
C THR A 295 25.16 17.84 10.62
N SER A 296 26.13 18.28 11.42
CA SER A 296 26.71 17.49 12.52
C SER A 296 25.69 17.21 13.62
N GLU A 297 24.85 18.17 13.99
CA GLU A 297 23.80 18.02 15.01
C GLU A 297 22.72 17.02 14.60
N LEU A 298 22.25 17.09 13.34
CA LEU A 298 21.32 16.09 12.80
C LEU A 298 21.97 14.71 12.77
N GLN A 299 23.25 14.61 12.42
CA GLN A 299 23.97 13.33 12.41
C GLN A 299 24.18 12.77 13.82
N ILE A 300 24.51 13.62 14.81
CA ILE A 300 24.64 13.22 16.21
C ILE A 300 23.30 12.70 16.74
N ARG A 301 22.21 13.43 16.48
CA ARG A 301 20.87 12.97 16.88
C ARG A 301 20.44 11.68 16.16
N LYS A 302 20.82 11.50 14.90
CA LYS A 302 20.58 10.23 14.18
C LYS A 302 21.32 9.06 14.82
N ASN A 303 22.59 9.24 15.18
CA ASN A 303 23.37 8.22 15.89
C ASN A 303 22.76 7.96 17.27
N ALA A 304 22.40 9.03 18.00
CA ALA A 304 21.66 9.00 19.27
C ALA A 304 20.41 8.13 19.20
N GLY A 305 19.51 8.40 18.26
CA GLY A 305 18.25 7.68 18.17
C GLY A 305 18.41 6.18 17.83
N ARG A 306 19.44 5.79 17.08
CA ARG A 306 19.69 4.36 16.82
C ARG A 306 20.13 3.62 18.08
N ALA A 307 21.07 4.18 18.81
CA ALA A 307 21.59 3.55 20.01
C ALA A 307 20.51 3.54 21.11
N HIS A 308 19.77 4.64 21.26
CA HIS A 308 18.69 4.77 22.24
C HIS A 308 17.59 3.72 22.06
N ARG A 309 17.16 3.48 20.82
CA ARG A 309 16.22 2.40 20.50
C ARG A 309 16.70 1.01 20.92
N SER A 310 18.00 0.72 20.77
CA SER A 310 18.58 -0.55 21.22
C SER A 310 18.45 -0.72 22.74
N ASP A 311 18.62 0.36 23.49
CA ASP A 311 18.47 0.35 24.95
C ASP A 311 17.01 0.09 25.36
N LEU A 312 16.03 0.71 24.67
CA LEU A 312 14.61 0.44 24.90
C LEU A 312 14.22 -1.02 24.59
N ASP A 313 14.73 -1.58 23.50
CA ASP A 313 14.48 -2.98 23.12
C ASP A 313 15.07 -3.96 24.16
N GLU A 314 16.21 -3.61 24.77
CA GLU A 314 16.82 -4.36 25.87
C GLU A 314 16.05 -4.20 27.19
N ASP A 315 15.61 -3.00 27.54
CA ASP A 315 14.76 -2.76 28.73
C ASP A 315 13.45 -3.55 28.65
N ARG A 316 12.84 -3.62 27.46
CA ARG A 316 11.67 -4.48 27.19
C ARG A 316 11.99 -5.95 27.46
N ARG A 317 13.17 -6.42 27.08
CA ARG A 317 13.62 -7.80 27.34
C ARG A 317 13.79 -8.05 28.84
N LEU A 318 14.47 -7.13 29.55
CA LEU A 318 14.71 -7.22 30.99
C LEU A 318 13.39 -7.27 31.77
N PHE A 319 12.44 -6.38 31.47
CA PHE A 319 11.14 -6.34 32.12
C PHE A 319 10.35 -7.65 31.95
N ARG A 320 10.29 -8.18 30.72
CA ARG A 320 9.62 -9.46 30.43
C ARG A 320 10.29 -10.64 31.15
N ALA A 321 11.62 -10.68 31.18
CA ALA A 321 12.36 -11.72 31.88
C ALA A 321 12.09 -11.72 33.40
N ALA A 322 11.78 -10.56 33.97
CA ALA A 322 11.45 -10.42 35.39
C ALA A 322 9.99 -10.73 35.74
N ALA A 323 9.05 -10.59 34.80
CA ALA A 323 7.60 -10.70 35.07
C ALA A 323 7.16 -12.00 35.78
N PRO A 324 7.66 -13.21 35.43
CA PRO A 324 7.30 -14.45 36.15
C PRO A 324 7.81 -14.50 37.59
N ALA A 325 9.03 -13.98 37.84
CA ALA A 325 9.66 -13.93 39.16
C ALA A 325 8.99 -12.89 40.06
N ALA A 326 8.55 -11.76 39.49
CA ALA A 326 7.74 -10.76 40.17
C ALA A 326 6.37 -11.32 40.57
N ARG A 327 5.70 -12.09 39.70
CA ARG A 327 4.42 -12.77 40.00
C ARG A 327 4.56 -13.81 41.14
N THR A 328 5.63 -14.58 41.16
CA THR A 328 5.88 -15.60 42.21
C THR A 328 6.24 -14.97 43.57
N ARG A 329 7.12 -13.95 43.61
CA ARG A 329 7.38 -13.19 44.85
C ARG A 329 6.12 -12.49 45.37
N ARG A 330 5.27 -11.96 44.49
CA ARG A 330 3.96 -11.35 44.84
C ARG A 330 2.95 -12.36 45.42
N SER A 331 3.01 -13.64 45.02
CA SER A 331 2.19 -14.71 45.62
C SER A 331 2.67 -15.17 47.00
N GLN A 332 3.96 -14.98 47.30
CA GLN A 332 4.58 -15.37 48.58
C GLN A 332 4.64 -14.21 49.59
N SER A 333 4.53 -12.95 49.14
CA SER A 333 4.54 -11.76 50.00
C SER A 333 3.21 -11.48 50.71
N SER A 334 2.21 -12.36 50.59
CA SER A 334 0.94 -12.28 51.34
C SER A 334 1.04 -12.83 52.77
N GLY A 335 2.23 -13.22 53.27
CA GLY A 335 2.34 -13.75 54.64
C GLY A 335 3.72 -13.90 55.29
N GLY A 336 4.78 -13.23 54.82
CA GLY A 336 6.14 -13.36 55.41
C GLY A 336 6.68 -12.05 56.00
N PRO A 337 7.43 -12.08 57.13
CA PRO A 337 7.97 -10.87 57.75
C PRO A 337 9.01 -10.22 56.83
N SER A 338 8.77 -8.96 56.48
CA SER A 338 9.69 -8.11 55.73
C SER A 338 10.96 -7.89 56.55
N PHE A 339 12.05 -8.59 56.21
CA PHE A 339 13.38 -8.27 56.74
C PHE A 339 13.85 -6.96 56.12
N ASN A 340 13.50 -5.87 56.79
CA ASN A 340 13.94 -4.51 56.49
C ASN A 340 15.37 -4.32 57.01
N MET A 341 16.36 -4.92 56.33
CA MET A 341 17.73 -4.42 56.46
C MET A 341 17.79 -3.09 55.72
N GLY A 342 17.63 -2.00 56.47
CA GLY A 342 17.74 -0.64 55.96
C GLY A 342 19.07 -0.49 55.23
N ARG A 343 19.02 -0.50 53.89
CA ARG A 343 20.14 -0.01 53.09
C ARG A 343 20.29 1.47 53.44
N PRO A 344 21.51 1.95 53.77
CA PRO A 344 21.72 3.37 53.97
C PRO A 344 21.29 4.09 52.68
N SER A 345 20.30 4.97 52.77
CA SER A 345 19.95 5.86 51.68
C SER A 345 21.21 6.67 51.36
N LEU A 346 21.72 6.59 50.13
CA LEU A 346 22.78 7.49 49.68
C LEU A 346 22.31 8.93 49.93
N SER A 347 22.99 9.67 50.80
CA SER A 347 22.64 11.07 51.10
C SER A 347 23.09 11.97 49.95
N LEU A 348 22.35 11.94 48.85
CA LEU A 348 22.65 12.72 47.65
C LEU A 348 22.13 14.17 47.72
N ASN A 349 21.39 14.53 48.77
CA ASN A 349 20.67 15.79 48.89
C ASN A 349 21.53 17.00 49.27
N VAL A 350 22.78 16.80 49.66
CA VAL A 350 23.68 17.85 50.14
C VAL A 350 24.53 18.36 48.98
N VAL A 351 24.33 19.62 48.59
CA VAL A 351 25.12 20.26 47.52
C VAL A 351 26.59 20.34 47.93
N GLY A 352 27.48 19.92 47.03
CA GLY A 352 28.93 19.84 47.24
C GLY A 352 29.44 18.46 47.67
N ASP A 353 28.57 17.59 48.20
CA ASP A 353 28.97 16.24 48.58
C ASP A 353 29.32 15.39 47.35
N THR A 354 30.19 14.41 47.55
CA THR A 354 30.65 13.51 46.48
C THR A 354 30.27 12.08 46.79
N THR A 355 29.76 11.39 45.78
CA THR A 355 29.30 10.00 45.86
C THR A 355 29.91 9.16 44.73
N THR A 356 29.86 7.85 44.85
CA THR A 356 30.15 6.94 43.75
C THR A 356 28.84 6.44 43.16
N MET A 357 28.65 6.69 41.86
CA MET A 357 27.51 6.22 41.08
C MET A 357 27.97 5.18 40.07
N LYS A 358 27.09 4.26 39.71
CA LYS A 358 27.30 3.31 38.62
C LYS A 358 26.65 3.86 37.35
N ILE A 359 27.30 3.66 36.21
CA ILE A 359 26.72 3.87 34.89
C ILE A 359 26.67 2.50 34.21
N PRO A 360 25.48 2.01 33.82
CA PRO A 360 25.37 0.79 33.03
C PRO A 360 26.13 0.90 31.71
N ASN A 361 26.98 -0.09 31.40
CA ASN A 361 27.79 -0.07 30.18
C ASN A 361 26.98 -0.56 28.98
N ARG A 362 26.27 0.37 28.33
CA ARG A 362 25.37 0.12 27.19
C ARG A 362 26.02 -0.50 25.95
N GLU A 363 27.34 -0.40 25.81
CA GLU A 363 28.09 -1.08 24.74
C GLU A 363 28.07 -2.61 24.89
N LEU A 364 27.59 -3.12 26.03
CA LEU A 364 27.40 -4.55 26.29
C LEU A 364 25.92 -4.91 26.15
N SER A 365 25.62 -5.96 25.38
CA SER A 365 24.25 -6.47 25.18
C SER A 365 23.57 -7.00 26.45
N ASN A 366 24.32 -7.18 27.53
CA ASN A 366 23.84 -7.63 28.85
C ASN A 366 24.21 -6.62 29.95
N PHE A 367 24.23 -5.31 29.61
CA PHE A 367 24.71 -4.22 30.45
C PHE A 367 24.20 -4.26 31.89
N CYS A 368 22.96 -4.71 32.11
CA CYS A 368 22.36 -4.72 33.44
C CYS A 368 23.04 -5.72 34.39
N THR A 369 23.50 -6.84 33.84
CA THR A 369 24.13 -7.96 34.57
C THR A 369 25.65 -7.96 34.50
N SER A 370 26.22 -7.10 33.65
CA SER A 370 27.65 -6.90 33.50
C SER A 370 28.18 -5.87 34.49
N ALA A 371 29.49 -5.88 34.73
CA ALA A 371 30.13 -4.91 35.62
C ALA A 371 29.86 -3.47 35.14
N PRO A 372 29.36 -2.56 36.00
CA PRO A 372 29.11 -1.18 35.62
C PRO A 372 30.39 -0.36 35.55
N ILE A 373 30.31 0.81 34.91
CA ILE A 373 31.34 1.85 34.99
C ILE A 373 31.09 2.64 36.28
N SER A 374 32.06 2.67 37.18
CA SER A 374 31.94 3.44 38.44
C SER A 374 32.49 4.85 38.24
N VAL A 375 31.70 5.87 38.58
CA VAL A 375 32.08 7.28 38.50
C VAL A 375 31.93 7.95 39.84
N ARG A 376 32.80 8.93 40.14
CA ARG A 376 32.68 9.77 41.32
C ARG A 376 32.00 11.07 40.91
N ALA A 377 30.85 11.38 41.50
CA ALA A 377 30.04 12.52 41.12
C ALA A 377 29.77 13.44 42.30
N ARG A 378 29.73 14.74 42.06
CA ARG A 378 29.42 15.80 43.03
C ARG A 378 27.98 16.25 42.87
N THR A 379 27.23 16.37 43.96
CA THR A 379 25.89 16.99 43.94
C THR A 379 26.02 18.49 43.65
N VAL A 380 25.40 18.96 42.57
CA VAL A 380 25.39 20.38 42.16
C VAL A 380 24.05 21.06 42.35
N TYR A 381 22.96 20.27 42.38
CA TYR A 381 21.60 20.75 42.62
C TYR A 381 20.80 19.69 43.39
N SER A 382 19.94 20.15 44.30
CA SER A 382 19.00 19.32 45.05
C SER A 382 17.73 20.14 45.24
N GLY A 383 16.76 19.94 44.35
CA GLY A 383 15.47 20.62 44.32
C GLY A 383 14.33 19.74 44.83
N PRO A 384 13.07 20.18 44.70
CA PRO A 384 11.91 19.39 45.11
C PRO A 384 11.73 18.05 44.38
N ARG A 385 12.07 17.93 43.08
CA ARG A 385 11.87 16.69 42.30
C ARG A 385 13.14 16.20 41.60
N ALA A 386 14.23 16.94 41.61
CA ALA A 386 15.50 16.51 41.01
C ALA A 386 16.71 16.65 41.95
N ILE A 387 17.65 15.72 41.79
CA ILE A 387 19.03 15.83 42.26
C ILE A 387 19.91 15.81 41.00
N ILE A 388 20.80 16.79 40.84
CA ILE A 388 21.76 16.80 39.74
C ILE A 388 23.16 16.52 40.27
N LEU A 389 23.81 15.54 39.66
CA LEU A 389 25.17 15.11 39.92
C LEU A 389 26.06 15.42 38.72
N GLU A 390 27.22 16.02 38.98
CA GLU A 390 28.27 16.28 38.00
C GLU A 390 29.43 15.30 38.24
N ASP A 391 29.82 14.53 37.23
CA ASP A 391 31.03 13.72 37.27
C ASP A 391 32.27 14.62 37.52
N VAL A 392 33.03 14.31 38.56
CA VAL A 392 34.22 15.10 38.93
C VAL A 392 35.33 15.00 37.90
N ALA A 393 35.27 14.03 36.99
CA ALA A 393 36.15 13.88 35.85
C ALA A 393 35.65 14.59 34.58
N ALA A 394 34.51 15.30 34.64
CA ALA A 394 34.00 16.06 33.49
C ALA A 394 34.99 17.19 33.08
N PRO A 395 35.13 17.49 31.77
CA PRO A 395 36.12 18.48 31.31
C PRO A 395 35.96 19.87 31.91
N LEU A 396 34.73 20.24 32.25
CA LEU A 396 34.37 21.55 32.80
C LEU A 396 33.87 21.47 34.25
N ALA A 397 34.21 20.38 34.96
CA ALA A 397 33.77 20.12 36.33
C ALA A 397 33.99 21.32 37.26
N GLY A 398 32.99 21.68 38.05
CA GLY A 398 33.04 22.82 38.97
C GLY A 398 32.86 24.20 38.32
N THR A 399 32.73 24.28 37.00
CA THR A 399 32.51 25.55 36.27
C THR A 399 31.10 25.68 35.69
N MET A 400 30.25 24.67 35.91
CA MET A 400 28.93 24.51 35.30
C MET A 400 27.77 24.65 36.31
N ASP A 401 28.04 24.87 37.60
CA ASP A 401 27.05 24.88 38.68
C ASP A 401 25.81 25.73 38.36
N SER A 402 26.00 26.95 37.87
CA SER A 402 24.88 27.84 37.49
C SER A 402 24.01 27.23 36.37
N HIS A 403 24.60 26.55 35.39
CA HIS A 403 23.83 25.95 34.30
C HIS A 403 23.07 24.71 34.78
N TYR A 404 23.70 23.87 35.61
CA TYR A 404 23.00 22.73 36.21
C TYR A 404 21.87 23.18 37.12
N GLN A 405 22.07 24.22 37.94
CA GLN A 405 21.01 24.79 38.78
C GLN A 405 19.84 25.32 37.95
N GLN A 406 20.11 25.98 36.82
CA GLN A 406 19.05 26.43 35.91
C GLN A 406 18.26 25.25 35.32
N ILE A 407 18.94 24.17 34.90
CA ILE A 407 18.26 22.95 34.41
C ILE A 407 17.41 22.33 35.52
N GLY A 408 17.95 22.21 36.75
CA GLY A 408 17.22 21.65 37.88
C GLY A 408 15.96 22.46 38.23
N GLN A 409 16.08 23.79 38.25
CA GLN A 409 14.95 24.68 38.48
C GLN A 409 13.90 24.59 37.37
N GLU A 410 14.32 24.61 36.11
CA GLU A 410 13.40 24.47 34.96
C GLU A 410 12.72 23.09 34.95
N PHE A 411 13.45 22.05 35.32
CA PHE A 411 12.90 20.72 35.44
C PHE A 411 11.79 20.67 36.49
N ASP A 412 12.07 21.14 37.70
CA ASP A 412 11.12 21.12 38.82
C ASP A 412 9.88 21.98 38.53
N GLN A 413 10.05 23.12 37.87
CA GLN A 413 8.99 24.11 37.64
C GLN A 413 8.17 23.85 36.37
N VAL A 414 8.76 23.25 35.34
CA VAL A 414 8.17 23.16 34.00
C VAL A 414 8.11 21.72 33.51
N MET A 415 9.26 21.04 33.39
CA MET A 415 9.31 19.72 32.72
C MET A 415 8.61 18.62 33.53
N PHE A 416 8.85 18.54 34.84
CA PHE A 416 8.23 17.54 35.70
C PHE A 416 6.69 17.69 35.75
N PRO A 417 6.11 18.91 35.90
CA PRO A 417 4.68 19.13 35.71
C PRO A 417 4.14 18.69 34.35
N ILE A 418 4.86 18.94 33.25
CA ILE A 418 4.43 18.50 31.90
C ILE A 418 4.34 16.96 31.85
N VAL A 419 5.39 16.26 32.31
CA VAL A 419 5.43 14.80 32.29
C VAL A 419 4.31 14.20 33.14
N THR A 420 4.17 14.66 34.38
CA THR A 420 3.14 14.15 35.31
C THR A 420 1.70 14.47 34.88
N SER A 421 1.48 15.63 34.26
CA SER A 421 0.15 16.04 33.79
C SER A 421 -0.28 15.34 32.50
N ASN A 422 0.65 14.91 31.64
CA ASN A 422 0.32 14.35 30.31
C ASN A 422 0.66 12.87 30.13
N PHE A 423 1.60 12.30 30.89
CA PHE A 423 2.12 10.95 30.63
C PHE A 423 1.94 10.02 31.82
N GLY A 424 2.51 10.34 32.97
CA GLY A 424 2.55 9.47 34.13
C GLY A 424 3.50 10.02 35.19
N ASN A 425 3.52 9.41 36.36
CA ASN A 425 4.41 9.82 37.44
C ASN A 425 5.78 9.10 37.33
N PRO A 426 6.88 9.83 37.03
CA PRO A 426 8.23 9.25 37.04
C PRO A 426 8.64 8.63 38.38
N LEU A 427 7.98 9.01 39.47
CA LEU A 427 8.24 8.53 40.83
C LEU A 427 7.17 7.54 41.30
N ALA A 428 6.41 6.91 40.39
CA ALA A 428 5.37 5.95 40.76
C ALA A 428 5.93 4.73 41.51
N TYR A 429 7.20 4.39 41.30
CA TYR A 429 7.87 3.24 41.91
C TYR A 429 8.90 3.62 43.01
N ASP A 430 9.03 4.91 43.34
CA ASP A 430 10.01 5.46 44.30
C ASP A 430 9.91 4.81 45.69
N THR A 431 8.69 4.47 46.13
CA THR A 431 8.46 3.81 47.42
C THR A 431 9.07 2.40 47.51
N ALA A 432 9.38 1.78 46.37
CA ALA A 432 10.04 0.48 46.30
C ALA A 432 11.55 0.59 46.09
N THR A 433 12.05 1.71 45.55
CA THR A 433 13.46 1.96 45.23
C THR A 433 14.17 2.67 46.39
N ASP A 434 14.66 3.90 46.20
CA ASP A 434 15.50 4.63 47.15
C ASP A 434 14.73 5.61 48.05
N LYS A 435 13.43 5.83 47.78
CA LYS A 435 12.50 6.63 48.58
C LYS A 435 12.96 8.08 48.77
N ASN A 436 13.70 8.62 47.80
CA ASN A 436 14.24 9.96 47.91
C ASN A 436 13.22 11.03 47.43
N GLY A 437 12.16 10.62 46.73
CA GLY A 437 11.10 11.48 46.19
C GLY A 437 11.52 12.34 45.00
N LYS A 438 12.61 11.98 44.33
CA LYS A 438 13.35 12.78 43.33
C LYS A 438 13.98 11.89 42.25
N ILE A 439 14.14 12.46 41.07
CA ILE A 439 14.91 11.84 39.99
C ILE A 439 16.37 12.26 40.14
N ILE A 440 17.29 11.32 39.99
CA ILE A 440 18.73 11.57 40.00
C ILE A 440 19.19 11.78 38.55
N MET A 441 19.82 12.91 38.25
CA MET A 441 20.36 13.24 36.95
C MET A 441 21.88 13.27 37.02
N LEU A 442 22.55 12.27 36.46
CA LEU A 442 24.00 12.15 36.43
C LEU A 442 24.55 12.59 35.08
N PHE A 443 25.18 13.78 35.06
CA PHE A 443 25.92 14.26 33.90
C PHE A 443 27.37 13.79 33.99
N SER A 444 27.79 12.98 33.03
CA SER A 444 29.09 12.31 33.08
C SER A 444 29.80 12.30 31.73
N LYS A 445 31.12 12.49 31.77
CA LYS A 445 31.99 12.34 30.60
C LYS A 445 31.92 10.92 30.02
N GLN A 446 31.63 9.92 30.85
CA GLN A 446 31.47 8.55 30.37
C GLN A 446 30.36 8.43 29.33
N VAL A 447 29.31 9.25 29.43
CA VAL A 447 28.23 9.27 28.42
C VAL A 447 28.71 9.88 27.11
N ASN A 448 29.62 10.87 27.14
CA ASN A 448 30.27 11.38 25.92
C ASN A 448 31.12 10.32 25.21
N ASP A 449 31.63 9.33 25.94
CA ASP A 449 32.51 8.28 25.42
C ASP A 449 31.72 7.10 24.80
N PHE A 450 30.40 7.02 25.04
CA PHE A 450 29.53 6.05 24.37
C PHE A 450 29.24 6.43 22.93
N ASP A 451 29.06 5.43 22.07
CA ASP A 451 28.74 5.71 20.67
C ASP A 451 27.28 6.16 20.54
N GLY A 452 27.13 7.38 20.01
CA GLY A 452 25.85 7.94 19.61
C GLY A 452 24.79 7.90 20.69
N ILE A 453 24.93 8.68 21.77
CA ILE A 453 23.83 8.99 22.70
C ILE A 453 24.03 10.37 23.36
N LEU A 454 22.93 11.05 23.70
CA LEU A 454 22.96 12.33 24.43
C LEU A 454 22.57 12.15 25.90
N GLY A 455 21.70 11.19 26.17
CA GLY A 455 21.36 10.72 27.49
C GLY A 455 20.45 9.51 27.39
N PHE A 456 20.27 8.82 28.51
CA PHE A 456 19.42 7.65 28.60
C PHE A 456 18.91 7.45 30.02
N VAL A 457 17.77 6.77 30.13
CA VAL A 457 17.33 6.05 31.34
C VAL A 457 17.31 4.56 31.02
N THR A 458 17.34 3.71 32.05
CA THR A 458 17.17 2.27 31.85
C THR A 458 16.28 1.65 32.91
N ALA A 459 15.47 0.66 32.51
CA ALA A 459 14.72 -0.18 33.43
C ALA A 459 15.63 -0.97 34.39
N CYS A 460 16.90 -1.16 34.06
CA CYS A 460 17.87 -1.83 34.93
C CYS A 460 17.95 -1.20 36.33
N ASP A 461 17.96 0.14 36.40
CA ASP A 461 18.08 0.88 37.66
C ASP A 461 16.85 0.73 38.57
N LEU A 462 15.72 0.20 38.08
CA LEU A 462 14.54 -0.09 38.89
C LEU A 462 14.55 -1.50 39.50
N PHE A 463 15.51 -2.35 39.14
CA PHE A 463 15.68 -3.65 39.79
C PHE A 463 16.59 -3.56 41.01
N ASP A 464 16.18 -4.20 42.11
CA ASP A 464 17.04 -4.39 43.27
C ASP A 464 18.31 -5.16 42.84
N PRO A 465 19.53 -4.71 43.15
CA PRO A 465 20.77 -5.46 42.96
C PRO A 465 20.74 -6.91 43.51
N ALA A 466 19.89 -7.20 44.49
CA ALA A 466 19.66 -8.54 45.04
C ALA A 466 18.61 -9.37 44.24
N PHE A 467 17.98 -8.80 43.22
CA PHE A 467 17.09 -9.49 42.31
C PHE A 467 17.84 -10.58 41.54
N LYS A 468 17.08 -11.63 41.18
CA LYS A 468 17.56 -12.75 40.37
C LYS A 468 16.63 -12.92 39.18
N PHE A 469 17.19 -12.74 37.98
CA PHE A 469 16.50 -13.07 36.73
C PHE A 469 16.32 -14.59 36.61
N SER A 470 15.52 -15.01 35.63
CA SER A 470 15.24 -16.43 35.37
C SER A 470 16.49 -17.26 35.04
N ASP A 471 17.55 -16.62 34.54
CA ASP A 471 18.87 -17.22 34.29
C ASP A 471 19.83 -17.15 35.49
N ASN A 472 19.32 -16.76 36.68
CA ASN A 472 20.05 -16.61 37.94
C ASN A 472 21.11 -15.48 37.98
N THR A 473 21.16 -14.62 36.96
CA THR A 473 21.98 -13.40 36.97
C THR A 473 21.35 -12.32 37.87
N SER A 474 22.15 -11.35 38.30
CA SER A 474 21.72 -10.19 39.11
C SER A 474 21.98 -8.88 38.38
N PRO A 475 21.14 -7.85 38.60
CA PRO A 475 21.30 -6.53 38.00
C PRO A 475 22.40 -5.73 38.72
N VAL A 476 23.66 -6.17 38.61
CA VAL A 476 24.79 -5.60 39.36
C VAL A 476 25.10 -4.15 38.95
N ALA A 477 24.67 -3.73 37.76
CA ALA A 477 24.81 -2.37 37.28
C ALA A 477 23.80 -1.38 37.90
N SER A 478 22.70 -1.88 38.47
CA SER A 478 21.66 -1.05 39.07
C SER A 478 22.17 -0.24 40.28
N ASN A 479 21.75 1.02 40.32
CA ASN A 479 21.82 1.90 41.49
C ASN A 479 20.54 1.87 42.34
N PHE A 480 19.51 1.16 41.89
CA PHE A 480 18.21 1.01 42.56
C PHE A 480 17.47 2.33 42.83
N GLY A 481 17.17 3.08 41.76
CA GLY A 481 16.50 4.36 41.81
C GLY A 481 16.11 4.89 40.43
N GLU A 482 15.45 6.04 40.42
CA GLU A 482 15.00 6.76 39.23
C GLU A 482 16.14 7.63 38.67
N ILE A 483 16.93 7.10 37.72
CA ILE A 483 18.17 7.75 37.27
C ILE A 483 18.19 8.02 35.76
N PHE A 484 18.57 9.25 35.42
CA PHE A 484 18.90 9.73 34.08
C PHE A 484 20.41 9.98 33.96
N TYR A 485 21.02 9.49 32.89
CA TYR A 485 22.44 9.70 32.57
C TYR A 485 22.57 10.56 31.33
N ALA A 486 23.51 11.53 31.31
CA ALA A 486 23.68 12.39 30.15
C ALA A 486 25.10 12.92 29.94
N VAL A 487 25.34 13.38 28.71
CA VAL A 487 26.59 14.02 28.29
C VAL A 487 26.86 15.33 29.03
N VAL A 488 28.14 15.66 29.16
CA VAL A 488 28.64 16.96 29.67
C VAL A 488 29.19 17.83 28.53
N PRO A 489 29.23 19.16 28.69
CA PRO A 489 29.96 20.01 27.75
C PRO A 489 31.47 19.76 27.84
N THR A 490 32.16 19.87 26.70
CA THR A 490 33.60 19.58 26.57
C THR A 490 34.44 20.83 26.29
N SER A 491 33.81 21.96 25.96
CA SER A 491 34.48 23.20 25.59
C SER A 491 34.00 24.40 26.41
N ALA A 492 34.96 25.18 26.91
CA ALA A 492 34.68 26.45 27.60
C ALA A 492 34.38 27.61 26.64
N ALA A 493 34.46 27.39 25.32
CA ALA A 493 34.12 28.39 24.33
C ALA A 493 32.62 28.77 24.40
N THR A 494 32.31 29.99 23.95
CA THR A 494 30.95 30.51 23.84
C THR A 494 30.32 30.17 22.49
N GLY A 495 29.00 30.26 22.39
CA GLY A 495 28.26 30.00 21.16
C GLY A 495 27.67 28.60 21.13
N PHE A 496 27.04 28.19 20.03
CA PHE A 496 26.14 27.04 20.00
C PHE A 496 26.75 25.77 19.39
N ALA A 497 28.07 25.56 19.51
CA ALA A 497 28.68 24.33 18.99
C ALA A 497 28.19 23.11 19.78
N SER A 498 27.69 22.12 19.07
CA SER A 498 26.95 20.99 19.63
C SER A 498 27.58 19.62 19.36
N GLY A 499 28.80 19.59 18.80
CA GLY A 499 29.55 18.35 18.58
C GLY A 499 29.98 17.71 19.90
N LEU A 500 29.84 16.39 20.06
CA LEU A 500 30.18 15.70 21.32
C LEU A 500 31.62 15.92 21.80
N GLN A 501 32.54 16.24 20.88
CA GLN A 501 33.96 16.47 21.16
C GLN A 501 34.28 17.93 21.50
N ASP A 502 33.51 18.89 20.98
CA ASP A 502 33.75 20.34 21.09
C ASP A 502 32.54 21.12 21.63
N MET A 503 31.62 20.43 22.31
CA MET A 503 30.36 20.97 22.80
C MET A 503 30.59 22.13 23.77
N THR A 504 30.10 23.31 23.40
CA THR A 504 30.13 24.50 24.24
C THR A 504 29.09 24.44 25.34
N LYS A 505 29.20 25.32 26.34
CA LYS A 505 28.21 25.44 27.42
C LYS A 505 26.81 25.79 26.89
N ASP A 506 26.72 26.74 25.95
CA ASP A 506 25.44 27.17 25.37
C ASP A 506 24.85 26.10 24.44
N GLY A 507 25.69 25.44 23.64
CA GLY A 507 25.28 24.33 22.77
C GLY A 507 24.77 23.14 23.59
N TRP A 508 25.46 22.79 24.67
CA TRP A 508 25.02 21.77 25.62
C TRP A 508 23.67 22.12 26.25
N ARG A 509 23.53 23.32 26.83
CA ARG A 509 22.28 23.76 27.47
C ARG A 509 21.11 23.74 26.49
N ARG A 510 21.36 24.14 25.24
CA ARG A 510 20.37 24.13 24.15
C ARG A 510 19.87 22.70 23.83
N LEU A 511 20.77 21.71 23.81
CA LEU A 511 20.43 20.32 23.50
C LEU A 511 19.81 19.58 24.67
N ILE A 512 20.40 19.74 25.86
CA ILE A 512 20.15 18.84 26.98
C ILE A 512 18.77 19.00 27.58
N ARG A 513 18.15 20.18 27.47
CA ARG A 513 16.80 20.44 27.97
C ARG A 513 15.74 19.57 27.30
N GLY A 514 15.86 19.35 25.99
CA GLY A 514 15.01 18.40 25.27
C GLY A 514 15.28 16.96 25.69
N THR A 515 16.56 16.61 25.86
CA THR A 515 16.97 15.27 26.30
C THR A 515 16.43 14.93 27.70
N VAL A 516 16.49 15.87 28.65
CA VAL A 516 15.97 15.66 30.02
C VAL A 516 14.49 15.31 30.01
N ILE A 517 13.66 16.10 29.32
CA ILE A 517 12.21 15.83 29.34
C ILE A 517 11.86 14.56 28.55
N HIS A 518 12.59 14.28 27.47
CA HIS A 518 12.48 13.05 26.68
C HIS A 518 12.76 11.80 27.54
N GLU A 519 13.91 11.76 28.21
CA GLU A 519 14.31 10.61 29.03
C GLU A 519 13.43 10.44 30.27
N VAL A 520 13.02 11.53 30.91
CA VAL A 520 12.13 11.47 32.07
C VAL A 520 10.74 10.95 31.68
N LYS A 521 10.30 11.16 30.43
CA LYS A 521 9.09 10.52 29.93
C LYS A 521 9.25 8.99 29.91
N HIS A 522 10.38 8.45 29.45
CA HIS A 522 10.62 7.01 29.49
C HIS A 522 10.59 6.48 30.93
N LEU A 523 11.20 7.23 31.85
CA LEU A 523 11.18 6.89 33.27
C LEU A 523 9.77 6.87 33.85
N ALA A 524 8.88 7.78 33.41
CA ALA A 524 7.45 7.73 33.75
C ALA A 524 6.79 6.44 33.26
N MET A 525 7.08 6.02 32.03
CA MET A 525 6.56 4.75 31.52
C MET A 525 7.09 3.57 32.36
N TYR A 526 8.38 3.51 32.65
CA TYR A 526 8.97 2.46 33.46
C TYR A 526 8.39 2.43 34.88
N ALA A 527 8.39 3.56 35.59
CA ALA A 527 7.94 3.63 36.97
C ALA A 527 6.47 3.19 37.11
N GLU A 528 5.58 3.67 36.24
CA GLU A 528 4.17 3.27 36.24
C GLU A 528 4.00 1.77 35.95
N ARG A 529 4.79 1.21 35.02
CA ARG A 529 4.77 -0.23 34.68
C ARG A 529 5.28 -1.11 35.81
N PHE A 530 6.36 -0.73 36.46
CA PHE A 530 6.92 -1.46 37.61
C PHE A 530 5.96 -1.41 38.82
N ALA A 531 5.33 -0.25 39.05
CA ALA A 531 4.33 -0.06 40.09
C ALA A 531 3.02 -0.83 39.82
N HIS A 532 2.70 -1.10 38.55
CA HIS A 532 1.46 -1.78 38.20
C HIS A 532 1.46 -3.28 38.61
N PRO A 533 0.41 -3.75 39.31
CA PRO A 533 0.40 -5.10 39.91
C PRO A 533 0.36 -6.24 38.89
N THR A 534 -0.17 -6.00 37.68
CA THR A 534 -0.33 -7.04 36.64
C THR A 534 0.52 -6.83 35.40
N ALA A 535 1.20 -5.68 35.25
CA ALA A 535 1.91 -5.37 34.01
C ALA A 535 3.01 -6.40 33.70
N ASP A 536 3.11 -6.79 32.44
CA ASP A 536 4.07 -7.80 31.96
C ASP A 536 4.78 -7.40 30.66
N VAL A 537 4.48 -6.22 30.14
CA VAL A 537 5.12 -5.64 28.97
C VAL A 537 5.40 -4.16 29.19
N LEU A 538 6.51 -3.67 28.63
CA LEU A 538 6.72 -2.24 28.39
C LEU A 538 6.18 -1.86 27.00
N GLU A 539 6.07 -0.58 26.67
CA GLU A 539 5.60 -0.11 25.37
C GLU A 539 6.62 -0.38 24.24
N GLU A 540 6.15 -0.62 23.02
CA GLU A 540 6.99 -0.80 21.83
C GLU A 540 7.84 0.44 21.55
N SER A 541 9.13 0.21 21.30
CA SER A 541 10.15 1.26 21.22
C SER A 541 9.76 2.37 20.23
N TRP A 542 9.19 2.04 19.07
CA TRP A 542 8.75 3.07 18.11
C TRP A 542 7.67 4.02 18.66
N LEU A 543 6.72 3.50 19.44
CA LEU A 543 5.63 4.29 20.03
C LEU A 543 6.12 5.02 21.29
N GLU A 544 6.99 4.37 22.04
CA GLU A 544 7.62 4.92 23.23
C GLU A 544 8.49 6.14 22.90
N GLU A 545 9.26 6.07 21.81
CA GLU A 545 10.05 7.18 21.25
C GLU A 545 9.16 8.28 20.66
N GLY A 546 8.14 7.90 19.89
CA GLY A 546 7.20 8.85 19.33
C GLY A 546 6.48 9.68 20.40
N THR A 547 6.15 9.07 21.53
CA THR A 547 5.54 9.76 22.68
C THR A 547 6.57 10.50 23.55
N ALA A 548 7.85 10.12 23.54
CA ALA A 548 8.91 10.93 24.13
C ALA A 548 9.12 12.24 23.35
N MET A 549 9.10 12.20 22.01
CA MET A 549 9.08 13.41 21.18
C MET A 549 7.88 14.33 21.47
N HIS A 550 6.75 13.78 21.93
CA HIS A 550 5.61 14.60 22.36
C HIS A 550 5.87 15.37 23.66
N SER A 551 6.73 14.85 24.55
CA SER A 551 7.14 15.61 25.74
C SER A 551 7.98 16.83 25.34
N GLU A 552 8.88 16.67 24.37
CA GLU A 552 9.63 17.79 23.78
C GLU A 552 8.70 18.80 23.11
N GLU A 553 7.69 18.34 22.39
CA GLU A 553 6.68 19.21 21.78
C GLU A 553 5.87 19.98 22.82
N LEU A 554 5.37 19.31 23.86
CA LEU A 554 4.60 19.94 24.93
C LEU A 554 5.43 21.00 25.65
N PHE A 555 6.72 20.71 25.88
CA PHE A 555 7.66 21.70 26.40
C PHE A 555 7.87 22.85 25.43
N ALA A 556 8.05 22.58 24.14
CA ALA A 556 8.22 23.61 23.12
C ALA A 556 7.05 24.60 23.12
N ARG A 557 5.81 24.10 23.19
CA ARG A 557 4.60 24.95 23.25
C ARG A 557 4.63 25.96 24.40
N THR A 558 5.19 25.59 25.56
CA THR A 558 5.34 26.53 26.71
C THR A 558 6.31 27.68 26.42
N ILE A 559 7.25 27.50 25.49
CA ILE A 559 8.27 28.47 25.12
C ILE A 559 7.87 29.24 23.85
N THR A 560 7.21 28.58 22.91
CA THR A 560 6.89 29.16 21.60
C THR A 560 5.51 29.81 21.54
N GLY A 561 4.58 29.40 22.40
CA GLY A 561 3.17 29.78 22.32
C GLY A 561 2.38 29.01 21.24
N ALA A 562 2.99 28.02 20.59
CA ALA A 562 2.27 27.12 19.69
C ALA A 562 1.16 26.37 20.43
N THR A 563 0.02 26.18 19.78
CA THR A 563 -1.16 25.54 20.38
C THR A 563 -1.61 24.31 19.60
N ARG A 564 -2.28 23.39 20.28
CA ARG A 564 -3.00 22.29 19.64
C ARG A 564 -4.06 22.86 18.70
N GLY A 565 -4.11 22.38 17.47
CA GLY A 565 -5.01 22.91 16.44
C GLY A 565 -4.64 24.30 15.90
N GLY A 566 -3.48 24.86 16.28
CA GLY A 566 -3.05 26.21 15.88
C GLY A 566 -2.49 26.30 14.46
N ASN A 567 -2.38 25.18 13.74
CA ASN A 567 -1.73 25.04 12.44
C ASN A 567 -0.34 25.72 12.37
N THR A 568 0.53 25.44 13.34
CA THR A 568 1.81 26.13 13.50
C THR A 568 2.76 25.77 12.37
N GLY A 569 3.27 26.78 11.65
CA GLY A 569 4.24 26.61 10.57
C GLY A 569 5.70 26.85 10.99
N TYR A 570 6.57 27.16 10.03
CA TYR A 570 7.99 27.44 10.29
C TYR A 570 8.25 28.64 11.20
N GLY A 571 7.42 29.68 11.10
CA GLY A 571 7.61 30.96 11.80
C GLY A 571 8.51 31.92 11.02
N SER A 572 8.78 33.07 11.64
CA SER A 572 9.63 34.14 11.09
C SER A 572 10.27 34.96 12.22
N SER A 573 11.11 35.94 11.87
CA SER A 573 11.67 36.89 12.85
C SER A 573 10.59 37.72 13.55
N ALA A 574 9.46 37.98 12.90
CA ALA A 574 8.33 38.71 13.48
C ALA A 574 7.37 37.78 14.27
N ASN A 575 7.41 36.48 14.02
CA ASN A 575 6.56 35.49 14.68
C ASN A 575 7.32 34.16 14.88
N PRO A 576 8.11 34.03 15.96
CA PRO A 576 8.96 32.86 16.22
C PRO A 576 8.23 31.72 16.94
N THR A 577 6.95 31.50 16.63
CA THR A 577 6.09 30.43 17.22
C THR A 577 6.46 29.02 16.75
N GLY A 578 7.16 28.90 15.61
CA GLY A 578 7.61 27.64 15.02
C GLY A 578 9.10 27.35 15.19
N LEU A 579 9.67 26.67 14.18
CA LEU A 579 11.06 26.22 14.16
C LEU A 579 12.09 27.32 13.89
N PHE A 580 11.67 28.51 13.43
CA PHE A 580 12.58 29.57 13.01
C PHE A 580 13.71 29.85 14.03
N CYS A 581 13.37 29.96 15.33
CA CYS A 581 14.37 30.20 16.36
C CYS A 581 15.10 28.95 16.87
N GLU A 582 14.59 27.76 16.59
CA GLU A 582 15.37 26.54 16.79
C GLU A 582 16.45 26.41 15.69
N VAL A 583 16.14 26.79 14.45
CA VAL A 583 17.09 26.73 13.34
C VAL A 583 18.08 27.90 13.36
N ARG A 584 17.72 29.04 13.97
CA ARG A 584 18.54 30.26 13.98
C ARG A 584 18.88 30.75 15.40
N PRO A 585 19.58 29.96 16.23
CA PRO A 585 19.81 30.29 17.63
C PRO A 585 20.67 31.56 17.83
N GLY A 586 21.51 31.92 16.85
CA GLY A 586 22.30 33.16 16.87
C GLY A 586 21.61 34.39 16.29
N SER A 587 20.36 34.30 15.85
CA SER A 587 19.64 35.45 15.30
C SER A 587 19.22 36.40 16.41
N SER A 588 19.41 37.71 16.20
CA SER A 588 18.94 38.75 17.13
C SER A 588 17.40 38.79 17.28
N ALA A 589 16.67 38.18 16.35
CA ALA A 589 15.22 38.01 16.44
C ALA A 589 14.80 36.87 17.38
N CYS A 590 15.76 36.06 17.85
CA CYS A 590 15.52 34.89 18.67
C CYS A 590 16.05 35.10 20.10
N PRO A 591 15.32 34.60 21.12
CA PRO A 591 15.86 34.55 22.48
C PRO A 591 17.18 33.77 22.49
N ALA A 592 18.20 34.31 23.15
CA ALA A 592 19.55 33.73 23.21
C ALA A 592 19.60 32.31 23.82
N ASP A 593 18.55 31.91 24.53
CA ASP A 593 18.44 30.64 25.25
C ASP A 593 17.31 29.73 24.72
N ARG A 594 17.06 29.77 23.41
CA ARG A 594 16.09 28.86 22.77
C ARG A 594 16.60 27.41 22.81
N PRO A 595 15.84 26.41 23.31
CA PRO A 595 16.23 25.00 23.26
C PRO A 595 15.91 24.35 21.89
N LEU A 596 16.55 23.22 21.59
CA LEU A 596 16.26 22.41 20.39
C LEU A 596 15.26 21.31 20.78
N LEU A 597 14.04 21.37 20.23
CA LEU A 597 12.93 20.51 20.63
C LEU A 597 12.28 19.90 19.38
N VAL A 598 11.33 20.60 18.75
CA VAL A 598 10.48 20.03 17.68
C VAL A 598 11.23 19.83 16.37
N PHE A 599 12.34 20.55 16.16
CA PHE A 599 13.13 20.45 14.93
C PHE A 599 13.50 19.01 14.56
N ALA A 600 13.92 18.18 15.54
CA ALA A 600 14.36 16.81 15.25
C ALA A 600 13.22 15.95 14.70
N ALA A 601 12.02 16.04 15.30
CA ALA A 601 10.84 15.32 14.82
C ALA A 601 10.47 15.70 13.38
N VAL A 602 10.46 17.00 13.08
CA VAL A 602 10.15 17.51 11.73
C VAL A 602 11.23 17.13 10.72
N ALA A 603 12.51 17.22 11.11
CA ALA A 603 13.62 16.85 10.24
C ALA A 603 13.59 15.36 9.87
N TRP A 604 13.28 14.48 10.81
CA TRP A 604 13.16 13.05 10.57
C TRP A 604 11.89 12.66 9.81
N LEU A 605 10.79 13.39 10.01
CA LEU A 605 9.59 13.23 9.19
C LEU A 605 9.88 13.59 7.73
N HIS A 606 10.65 14.66 7.47
CA HIS A 606 11.07 15.02 6.11
C HIS A 606 11.84 13.88 5.44
N ASP A 607 12.80 13.30 6.15
CA ASP A 607 13.59 12.16 5.67
C ASP A 607 12.74 10.91 5.42
N TYR A 608 11.79 10.61 6.32
CA TYR A 608 10.79 9.56 6.10
C TYR A 608 10.02 9.78 4.80
N LEU A 609 9.47 10.98 4.61
CA LEU A 609 8.60 11.28 3.47
C LEU A 609 9.31 11.23 2.12
N ARG A 610 10.61 11.50 2.09
CA ARG A 610 11.45 11.34 0.88
C ARG A 610 11.68 9.88 0.49
N ARG A 611 11.62 8.96 1.47
CA ARG A 611 11.94 7.53 1.33
C ARG A 611 10.78 6.67 1.84
N ASN A 612 9.56 7.17 1.74
CA ASN A 612 8.38 6.63 2.43
C ASN A 612 8.08 5.16 2.08
N GLU A 613 8.45 4.69 0.90
CA GLU A 613 8.28 3.28 0.51
C GLU A 613 9.33 2.37 1.14
N GLU A 614 10.54 2.90 1.33
CA GLU A 614 11.73 2.19 1.80
C GLU A 614 11.85 2.17 3.33
N LEU A 615 11.10 3.03 4.03
CA LEU A 615 11.18 3.20 5.48
C LEU A 615 9.87 2.81 6.18
N THR A 616 9.92 2.56 7.49
CA THR A 616 8.77 2.15 8.31
C THR A 616 8.64 2.99 9.57
N MET A 617 7.40 3.21 10.02
CA MET A 617 7.12 3.88 11.29
C MET A 617 7.44 3.01 12.51
N PHE A 618 7.63 1.70 12.32
CA PHE A 618 7.80 0.72 13.41
C PHE A 618 9.24 0.59 13.91
N GLY A 619 10.08 1.60 13.61
CA GLY A 619 11.48 1.65 13.99
C GLY A 619 12.43 1.66 12.80
N SER A 620 13.75 1.63 13.05
CA SER A 620 14.79 1.50 12.02
C SER A 620 14.54 0.32 11.07
N SER A 621 14.49 0.65 9.79
CA SER A 621 14.15 -0.27 8.70
C SER A 621 15.25 -1.30 8.48
N PRO A 622 14.93 -2.60 8.43
CA PRO A 622 15.92 -3.65 8.22
C PRO A 622 16.73 -3.44 6.93
N GLY A 623 18.06 -3.44 7.07
CA GLY A 623 19.00 -3.20 5.96
C GLY A 623 19.29 -1.74 5.65
N VAL A 624 18.75 -0.79 6.42
CA VAL A 624 19.03 0.66 6.28
C VAL A 624 19.86 1.12 7.48
N THR A 625 21.13 1.44 7.25
CA THR A 625 22.11 1.73 8.32
C THR A 625 21.98 3.14 8.92
N ASP A 626 21.29 4.07 8.24
CA ASP A 626 21.05 5.44 8.72
C ASP A 626 19.55 5.78 8.72
N ASP A 627 18.77 5.00 9.50
CA ASP A 627 17.33 5.22 9.67
C ASP A 627 16.95 5.52 11.12
N ALA A 628 16.76 6.82 11.39
CA ALA A 628 16.10 7.36 12.58
C ALA A 628 14.74 8.02 12.23
N SER A 629 14.25 7.80 11.01
CA SER A 629 13.09 8.50 10.48
C SER A 629 11.79 8.18 11.24
N PHE A 630 11.74 7.01 11.87
CA PHE A 630 10.62 6.54 12.68
C PHE A 630 10.30 7.46 13.86
N TYR A 631 11.28 8.20 14.42
CA TYR A 631 11.01 9.21 15.45
C TYR A 631 10.05 10.27 14.93
N GLY A 632 10.34 10.81 13.73
CA GLY A 632 9.51 11.81 13.09
C GLY A 632 8.16 11.25 12.63
N THR A 633 8.13 10.02 12.12
CA THR A 633 6.86 9.41 11.66
C THR A 633 5.95 8.99 12.79
N SER A 634 6.50 8.41 13.86
CA SER A 634 5.74 8.04 15.06
C SER A 634 5.22 9.28 15.78
N TRP A 635 6.04 10.34 15.89
CA TRP A 635 5.61 11.66 16.34
C TRP A 635 4.44 12.18 15.49
N ALA A 636 4.58 12.20 14.16
CA ALA A 636 3.50 12.66 13.29
C ALA A 636 2.22 11.82 13.44
N PHE A 637 2.35 10.49 13.52
CA PHE A 637 1.21 9.60 13.66
C PHE A 637 0.47 9.80 14.99
N VAL A 638 1.21 9.87 16.10
CA VAL A 638 0.61 10.11 17.42
C VAL A 638 0.00 11.51 17.50
N ARG A 639 0.65 12.54 16.94
CA ARG A 639 0.12 13.90 16.88
C ARG A 639 -1.19 13.96 16.10
N TRP A 640 -1.24 13.26 14.97
CA TRP A 640 -2.44 13.11 14.15
C TRP A 640 -3.56 12.37 14.90
N VAL A 641 -3.24 11.28 15.60
CA VAL A 641 -4.20 10.57 16.46
C VAL A 641 -4.75 11.49 17.55
N LEU A 642 -3.88 12.21 18.24
CA LEU A 642 -4.25 13.16 19.28
C LEU A 642 -5.16 14.26 18.73
N ASP A 643 -4.86 14.80 17.55
CA ASP A 643 -5.63 15.88 16.93
C ASP A 643 -7.05 15.46 16.53
N HIS A 644 -7.23 14.24 16.03
CA HIS A 644 -8.51 13.80 15.45
C HIS A 644 -9.35 12.90 16.34
N HIS A 645 -8.77 12.29 17.39
CA HIS A 645 -9.47 11.30 18.22
C HIS A 645 -9.62 11.68 19.70
N PHE A 646 -8.97 12.76 20.14
CA PHE A 646 -8.99 13.20 21.53
C PHE A 646 -9.24 14.71 21.64
N ASN A 647 -9.68 15.17 22.80
CA ASN A 647 -9.89 16.61 23.07
C ASN A 647 -8.65 17.28 23.68
N ASP A 648 -7.81 16.50 24.32
CA ASP A 648 -6.58 16.91 24.98
C ASP A 648 -5.50 15.82 24.84
N ASP A 649 -4.24 16.22 25.01
CA ASP A 649 -3.10 15.33 24.84
C ASP A 649 -2.98 14.31 25.99
N ALA A 650 -3.30 14.74 27.22
CA ALA A 650 -3.11 13.96 28.43
C ALA A 650 -3.98 12.69 28.47
N THR A 651 -5.23 12.76 28.02
CA THR A 651 -6.17 11.64 28.03
C THR A 651 -5.61 10.41 27.32
N PHE A 652 -5.07 10.59 26.12
CA PHE A 652 -4.50 9.49 25.33
C PHE A 652 -3.13 9.06 25.86
N LEU A 653 -2.23 10.01 26.09
CA LEU A 653 -0.84 9.73 26.47
C LEU A 653 -0.75 9.01 27.84
N LYS A 654 -1.58 9.40 28.82
CA LYS A 654 -1.71 8.66 30.09
C LYS A 654 -2.28 7.26 29.91
N ALA A 655 -3.29 7.12 29.06
CA ALA A 655 -3.94 5.83 28.84
C ALA A 655 -3.02 4.82 28.14
N LEU A 656 -2.07 5.28 27.32
CA LEU A 656 -1.02 4.41 26.75
C LEU A 656 -0.11 3.87 27.85
N ILE A 657 0.42 4.74 28.71
CA ILE A 657 1.36 4.37 29.79
C ILE A 657 0.68 3.50 30.86
N ALA A 658 -0.59 3.74 31.15
CA ALA A 658 -1.33 2.97 32.15
C ALA A 658 -1.66 1.53 31.69
N GLU A 659 -1.58 1.17 30.40
CA GLU A 659 -2.12 -0.08 29.83
C GLU A 659 -1.26 -1.33 30.06
N PRO A 660 -1.53 -2.19 31.05
CA PRO A 660 -0.56 -3.19 31.52
C PRO A 660 -0.16 -4.29 30.52
N HIS A 661 -0.93 -4.50 29.45
CA HIS A 661 -0.81 -5.69 28.60
C HIS A 661 -0.73 -5.43 27.10
N LEU A 662 -1.29 -4.32 26.60
CA LEU A 662 -1.27 -4.01 25.18
C LEU A 662 -0.11 -3.08 24.82
N THR A 663 0.48 -3.28 23.64
CA THR A 663 1.57 -2.44 23.10
C THR A 663 1.33 -2.07 21.64
N GLY A 664 2.07 -1.07 21.17
CA GLY A 664 2.13 -0.63 19.79
C GLY A 664 0.75 -0.34 19.21
N VAL A 665 0.50 -0.89 18.04
CA VAL A 665 -0.77 -0.72 17.32
C VAL A 665 -1.96 -1.22 18.13
N GLN A 666 -1.82 -2.31 18.89
CA GLN A 666 -2.95 -2.85 19.67
C GLN A 666 -3.37 -1.89 20.78
N ASN A 667 -2.40 -1.23 21.43
CA ASN A 667 -2.67 -0.20 22.43
C ASN A 667 -3.40 1.01 21.80
N ILE A 668 -2.92 1.50 20.65
CA ILE A 668 -3.55 2.61 19.92
C ILE A 668 -4.99 2.28 19.50
N VAL A 669 -5.23 1.08 18.96
CA VAL A 669 -6.57 0.62 18.57
C VAL A 669 -7.51 0.58 19.78
N ALA A 670 -7.03 0.07 20.92
CA ALA A 670 -7.83 0.01 22.15
C ALA A 670 -8.23 1.39 22.66
N ARG A 671 -7.40 2.43 22.48
CA ARG A 671 -7.69 3.80 22.94
C ARG A 671 -8.51 4.63 21.96
N THR A 672 -8.32 4.41 20.66
CA THR A 672 -9.07 5.13 19.62
C THR A 672 -10.42 4.48 19.30
N GLY A 673 -10.59 3.19 19.62
CA GLY A 673 -11.76 2.42 19.22
C GLY A 673 -11.85 2.19 17.70
N ARG A 674 -10.77 2.46 16.95
CA ARG A 674 -10.72 2.35 15.49
C ARG A 674 -9.75 1.28 15.03
N PRO A 675 -10.09 0.48 14.01
CA PRO A 675 -9.15 -0.46 13.40
C PRO A 675 -7.88 0.21 12.90
N TYR A 676 -6.73 -0.48 12.97
CA TYR A 676 -5.46 0.08 12.53
C TYR A 676 -5.45 0.46 11.05
N ALA A 677 -6.05 -0.37 10.18
CA ALA A 677 -6.10 -0.09 8.74
C ALA A 677 -6.87 1.19 8.41
N ASP A 678 -7.90 1.52 9.20
CA ASP A 678 -8.66 2.77 9.11
C ASP A 678 -7.80 3.99 9.49
N LEU A 679 -7.09 3.89 10.63
CA LEU A 679 -6.18 4.95 11.10
C LEU A 679 -5.05 5.20 10.10
N LEU A 680 -4.45 4.12 9.58
CA LEU A 680 -3.37 4.20 8.61
C LEU A 680 -3.84 4.80 7.27
N ALA A 681 -5.05 4.49 6.82
CA ALA A 681 -5.62 5.05 5.60
C ALA A 681 -5.83 6.56 5.69
N ASP A 682 -6.34 7.04 6.83
CA ASP A 682 -6.58 8.47 7.04
C ASP A 682 -5.25 9.22 7.25
N PHE A 683 -4.33 8.64 8.04
CA PHE A 683 -2.99 9.21 8.27
C PHE A 683 -2.17 9.31 6.97
N SER A 684 -2.18 8.28 6.12
CA SER A 684 -1.43 8.31 4.86
C SER A 684 -1.92 9.42 3.93
N LEU A 685 -3.23 9.64 3.88
CA LEU A 685 -3.83 10.73 3.12
C LEU A 685 -3.54 12.10 3.76
N ALA A 686 -3.52 12.22 5.09
CA ALA A 686 -3.10 13.45 5.76
C ALA A 686 -1.67 13.84 5.35
N LEU A 687 -0.72 12.89 5.35
CA LEU A 687 0.66 13.15 4.92
C LEU A 687 0.77 13.67 3.48
N ALA A 688 -0.16 13.31 2.59
CA ALA A 688 -0.10 13.68 1.17
C ALA A 688 -0.91 14.93 0.82
N LEU A 689 -1.88 15.32 1.66
CA LEU A 689 -2.90 16.33 1.36
C LEU A 689 -2.84 17.55 2.27
N ASP A 690 -2.27 17.43 3.47
CA ASP A 690 -2.22 18.51 4.45
C ASP A 690 -1.58 19.79 3.90
N ASP A 691 -2.33 20.90 3.99
CA ASP A 691 -1.96 22.24 3.54
C ASP A 691 -1.37 22.31 2.12
N ARG A 692 -1.67 21.32 1.28
CA ARG A 692 -1.16 21.24 -0.09
C ARG A 692 -2.00 22.12 -1.01
N ALA A 693 -1.33 23.00 -1.75
CA ALA A 693 -1.99 23.87 -2.71
C ALA A 693 -2.71 23.06 -3.81
N GLY A 694 -3.92 23.49 -4.18
CA GLY A 694 -4.69 22.86 -5.25
C GLY A 694 -5.22 21.47 -4.90
N THR A 695 -5.41 21.16 -3.62
CA THR A 695 -6.11 19.96 -3.16
C THR A 695 -7.36 20.34 -2.37
N THR A 696 -8.50 19.75 -2.70
CA THR A 696 -9.75 19.85 -1.94
C THR A 696 -10.02 18.53 -1.22
N THR A 697 -10.40 18.58 0.06
CA THR A 697 -10.78 17.40 0.84
C THR A 697 -12.11 17.65 1.56
N SER A 698 -12.95 16.61 1.64
CA SER A 698 -14.23 16.65 2.38
C SER A 698 -14.11 16.12 3.81
N ARG A 699 -13.00 15.46 4.14
CA ARG A 699 -12.75 14.82 5.43
C ARG A 699 -11.67 15.59 6.19
N ALA A 700 -12.03 16.06 7.38
CA ALA A 700 -11.10 16.76 8.27
C ALA A 700 -9.91 15.90 8.67
N GLN A 701 -10.02 14.56 8.64
CA GLN A 701 -8.94 13.65 8.99
C GLN A 701 -7.73 13.71 8.05
N PHE A 702 -7.86 14.33 6.87
CA PHE A 702 -6.76 14.45 5.89
C PHE A 702 -5.89 15.70 6.10
N SER A 703 -5.74 16.14 7.36
CA SER A 703 -4.90 17.27 7.75
C SER A 703 -4.17 17.02 9.07
N PHE A 704 -3.22 17.89 9.40
CA PHE A 704 -2.53 18.00 10.69
C PHE A 704 -2.93 19.31 11.40
N PRO A 705 -4.02 19.32 12.19
CA PRO A 705 -4.52 20.55 12.81
C PRO A 705 -3.49 21.34 13.63
N SER A 706 -2.58 20.67 14.34
CA SER A 706 -1.59 21.35 15.18
C SER A 706 -0.39 21.92 14.41
N TRP A 707 -0.02 21.35 13.26
CA TRP A 707 1.23 21.66 12.55
C TRP A 707 1.02 21.75 11.04
N ASN A 708 1.46 22.86 10.46
CA ASN A 708 1.46 23.07 9.02
C ASN A 708 2.70 22.42 8.42
N LEU A 709 2.62 21.14 8.02
CA LEU A 709 3.78 20.40 7.54
C LEU A 709 4.37 21.03 6.27
N THR A 710 3.52 21.54 5.38
CA THR A 710 3.94 22.20 4.15
C THR A 710 4.81 23.44 4.44
N ALA A 711 4.35 24.33 5.33
CA ALA A 711 5.08 25.54 5.69
C ALA A 711 6.38 25.23 6.45
N LEU A 712 6.36 24.23 7.34
CA LEU A 712 7.55 23.76 8.06
C LEU A 712 8.65 23.31 7.08
N PHE A 713 8.32 22.42 6.14
CA PHE A 713 9.29 21.90 5.18
C PHE A 713 9.75 22.95 4.18
N GLN A 714 8.88 23.87 3.76
CA GLN A 714 9.25 24.99 2.91
C GLN A 714 10.25 25.93 3.61
N GLY A 715 10.03 26.23 4.89
CA GLY A 715 10.95 27.04 5.68
C GLY A 715 12.33 26.38 5.84
N LEU A 716 12.35 25.08 6.17
CA LEU A 716 13.59 24.30 6.24
C LEU A 716 14.32 24.25 4.88
N ASN A 717 13.60 23.99 3.79
CA ASN A 717 14.19 23.99 2.44
C ASN A 717 14.83 25.35 2.09
N THR A 718 14.18 26.44 2.49
CA THR A 718 14.67 27.81 2.26
C THR A 718 15.95 28.07 3.07
N ASP A 719 15.91 27.79 4.38
CA ASP A 719 17.01 28.11 5.30
C ASP A 719 18.28 27.30 5.02
N PHE A 720 18.13 26.07 4.55
CA PHE A 720 19.24 25.16 4.27
C PHE A 720 19.63 25.11 2.78
N SER A 721 19.04 25.96 1.93
CA SER A 721 19.25 25.96 0.46
C SER A 721 20.71 26.12 0.02
N ASN A 722 21.53 26.82 0.83
CA ASN A 722 22.95 27.06 0.54
C ASN A 722 23.89 26.00 1.13
N ASN A 723 23.37 25.03 1.89
CA ASN A 723 24.18 23.96 2.47
C ASN A 723 24.57 22.92 1.40
N ASN A 724 25.77 22.37 1.49
CA ASN A 724 26.23 21.30 0.62
C ASN A 724 26.79 20.11 1.43
N PRO A 725 26.10 18.96 1.50
CA PRO A 725 24.79 18.69 0.88
C PRO A 725 23.65 19.44 1.60
N ASN A 726 22.59 19.80 0.87
CA ASN A 726 21.37 20.37 1.46
C ASN A 726 20.59 19.24 2.18
N PRO A 727 20.40 19.30 3.51
CA PRO A 727 19.64 18.28 4.25
C PRO A 727 18.15 18.28 3.90
N PHE A 728 17.60 19.41 3.45
CA PHE A 728 16.19 19.59 3.09
C PHE A 728 16.04 20.02 1.63
N PRO A 729 16.36 19.15 0.65
CA PRO A 729 16.40 19.52 -0.77
C PRO A 729 15.01 19.76 -1.40
N PHE A 730 13.93 19.37 -0.73
CA PHE A 730 12.57 19.50 -1.23
C PHE A 730 11.68 20.25 -0.23
N ALA A 731 10.96 21.27 -0.70
CA ALA A 731 9.91 21.94 0.09
C ALA A 731 8.69 21.03 0.34
N HIS A 732 8.49 20.02 -0.52
CA HIS A 732 7.51 18.96 -0.34
C HIS A 732 8.24 17.60 -0.43
N PRO A 733 8.65 16.99 0.70
CA PRO A 733 9.46 15.77 0.67
C PRO A 733 8.72 14.57 0.06
N LEU A 734 7.40 14.48 0.26
CA LEU A 734 6.56 13.46 -0.36
C LEU A 734 6.27 13.85 -1.82
N GLN A 735 6.74 13.03 -2.76
CA GLN A 735 6.60 13.25 -4.19
C GLN A 735 5.76 12.12 -4.81
N PRO A 736 4.43 12.31 -5.00
CA PRO A 736 3.59 11.29 -5.63
C PRO A 736 4.00 11.05 -7.08
N ARG A 737 3.98 9.79 -7.52
CA ARG A 737 4.23 9.45 -8.93
C ARG A 737 3.11 10.02 -9.79
N GLN A 738 3.48 10.84 -10.77
CA GLN A 738 2.53 11.47 -11.69
C GLN A 738 2.12 10.48 -12.79
N LEU A 739 0.80 10.29 -12.97
CA LEU A 739 0.20 9.39 -13.94
C LEU A 739 -0.86 10.14 -14.75
N GLY A 740 -0.92 9.86 -16.05
CA GLY A 740 -2.01 10.34 -16.92
C GLY A 740 -3.22 9.40 -16.85
N PHE A 741 -4.42 9.93 -17.08
CA PHE A 741 -5.55 9.06 -17.45
C PHE A 741 -5.24 8.25 -18.72
N GLY A 742 -5.84 7.06 -18.82
CA GLY A 742 -5.59 6.08 -19.88
C GLY A 742 -4.80 4.88 -19.36
N SER A 743 -3.94 4.36 -20.23
CA SER A 743 -3.12 3.18 -19.95
C SER A 743 -1.82 3.57 -19.26
N PHE A 744 -1.57 3.00 -18.09
CA PHE A 744 -0.31 3.14 -17.36
C PHE A 744 0.01 1.89 -16.56
N GLN A 745 1.28 1.72 -16.21
CA GLN A 745 1.74 0.75 -15.22
C GLN A 745 2.82 1.40 -14.36
N SER A 746 2.68 1.32 -13.05
CA SER A 746 3.67 1.83 -12.10
C SER A 746 3.92 0.77 -11.04
N SER A 747 5.19 0.41 -10.82
CA SER A 747 5.56 -0.68 -9.92
C SER A 747 6.30 -0.14 -8.69
N VAL A 748 6.03 -0.72 -7.54
CA VAL A 748 6.79 -0.51 -6.29
C VAL A 748 7.40 -1.85 -5.91
N ALA A 749 8.74 -1.89 -5.86
CA ALA A 749 9.47 -3.13 -5.64
C ALA A 749 9.29 -3.67 -4.22
N ALA A 750 9.22 -2.79 -3.23
CA ALA A 750 9.02 -3.14 -1.84
C ALA A 750 8.36 -1.98 -1.10
N LEU A 751 7.12 -2.17 -0.65
CA LEU A 751 6.43 -1.27 0.25
C LEU A 751 6.51 -1.81 1.69
N ARG A 752 7.18 -1.09 2.59
CA ARG A 752 7.39 -1.52 3.97
C ARG A 752 6.13 -1.48 4.82
N ALA A 753 6.12 -2.28 5.89
CA ALA A 753 5.11 -2.26 6.96
C ALA A 753 4.79 -0.84 7.44
N GLY A 754 3.50 -0.51 7.55
CA GLY A 754 3.03 0.81 8.01
C GLY A 754 3.31 1.96 7.05
N SER A 755 3.87 1.71 5.87
CA SER A 755 4.23 2.76 4.91
C SER A 755 3.28 2.82 3.72
N SER A 756 3.46 3.81 2.85
CA SER A 756 2.52 4.12 1.75
C SER A 756 3.23 4.59 0.48
N ALA A 757 2.77 4.11 -0.67
CA ALA A 757 3.11 4.59 -1.99
C ALA A 757 2.03 5.55 -2.49
N PHE A 758 2.43 6.67 -3.11
CA PHE A 758 1.51 7.71 -3.55
C PHE A 758 1.58 7.91 -5.07
N PHE A 759 0.41 8.06 -5.67
CA PHE A 759 0.25 8.30 -7.09
C PHE A 759 -0.75 9.43 -7.29
N GLU A 760 -0.49 10.29 -8.26
CA GLU A 760 -1.40 11.36 -8.65
C GLU A 760 -1.84 11.14 -10.10
N ILE A 761 -3.14 10.93 -10.31
CA ILE A 761 -3.72 10.72 -11.64
C ILE A 761 -4.36 12.01 -12.11
N SER A 762 -3.95 12.51 -13.26
CA SER A 762 -4.40 13.79 -13.80
C SER A 762 -4.41 13.83 -15.33
N GLY A 763 -4.80 14.96 -15.90
CA GLY A 763 -4.85 15.20 -17.34
C GLY A 763 -6.24 14.97 -17.95
N THR A 764 -6.31 14.76 -19.26
CA THR A 764 -7.57 14.58 -19.98
C THR A 764 -8.14 13.19 -19.77
N GLN A 765 -9.32 13.09 -19.17
CA GLN A 765 -10.03 11.82 -19.00
C GLN A 765 -11.00 11.56 -20.16
N SER A 766 -10.61 10.69 -21.10
CA SER A 766 -11.41 10.35 -22.30
C SER A 766 -12.55 9.35 -22.04
N GLY A 767 -12.53 8.65 -20.91
CA GLY A 767 -13.53 7.64 -20.53
C GLY A 767 -13.40 7.25 -19.06
N LYS A 768 -14.12 6.21 -18.64
CA LYS A 768 -13.93 5.64 -17.30
C LYS A 768 -12.48 5.12 -17.15
N GLN A 769 -11.93 5.23 -15.95
CA GLN A 769 -10.54 4.89 -15.65
C GLN A 769 -10.46 3.67 -14.75
N LEU A 770 -9.98 2.54 -15.28
CA LEU A 770 -9.57 1.40 -14.46
C LEU A 770 -8.40 1.80 -13.55
N ILE A 771 -8.48 1.38 -12.29
CA ILE A 771 -7.42 1.39 -11.29
C ILE A 771 -7.33 -0.04 -10.76
N GLU A 772 -6.34 -0.78 -11.28
CA GLU A 772 -6.04 -2.14 -10.82
C GLU A 772 -4.83 -2.11 -9.89
N LEU A 773 -5.00 -2.58 -8.65
CA LEU A 773 -3.91 -2.90 -7.75
C LEU A 773 -3.61 -4.41 -7.84
N ARG A 774 -2.40 -4.77 -8.27
CA ARG A 774 -2.02 -6.17 -8.50
C ARG A 774 -0.60 -6.47 -8.01
N SER A 775 -0.27 -7.74 -7.91
CA SER A 775 1.11 -8.18 -7.71
C SER A 775 1.97 -7.91 -8.97
N PRO A 776 3.31 -7.87 -8.86
CA PRO A 776 4.17 -7.71 -10.03
C PRO A 776 4.00 -8.80 -11.11
N SER A 777 3.52 -9.99 -10.74
CA SER A 777 3.22 -11.08 -11.69
C SER A 777 1.82 -10.97 -12.34
N GLY A 778 1.04 -9.92 -12.02
CA GLY A 778 -0.31 -9.69 -12.55
C GLY A 778 -1.44 -10.39 -11.78
N GLY A 779 -1.12 -11.20 -10.75
CA GLY A 779 -2.10 -11.79 -9.85
C GLY A 779 -2.64 -10.80 -8.80
N GLY A 780 -3.49 -11.27 -7.88
CA GLY A 780 -4.03 -10.45 -6.79
C GLY A 780 -2.93 -9.78 -5.93
N PRO A 781 -3.19 -8.60 -5.34
CA PRO A 781 -2.20 -7.93 -4.50
C PRO A 781 -1.98 -8.68 -3.18
N ALA A 782 -0.85 -8.40 -2.51
CA ALA A 782 -0.55 -8.98 -1.21
C ALA A 782 -1.66 -8.68 -0.18
N ALA A 783 -1.93 -9.63 0.72
CA ALA A 783 -3.03 -9.56 1.68
C ALA A 783 -2.95 -8.40 2.67
N SER A 784 -1.77 -7.77 2.81
CA SER A 784 -1.53 -6.60 3.65
C SER A 784 -1.79 -5.26 2.96
N LEU A 785 -1.90 -5.23 1.63
CA LEU A 785 -2.02 -3.99 0.87
C LEU A 785 -3.47 -3.51 0.81
N ARG A 786 -3.66 -2.21 1.01
CA ARG A 786 -4.95 -1.50 0.88
C ARG A 786 -4.79 -0.27 0.01
N ILE A 787 -5.90 0.29 -0.46
CA ILE A 787 -5.91 1.45 -1.36
C ILE A 787 -6.94 2.48 -0.92
N SER A 788 -6.52 3.73 -0.92
CA SER A 788 -7.38 4.91 -0.76
C SER A 788 -7.26 5.80 -2.00
N ILE A 789 -8.39 6.34 -2.45
CA ILE A 789 -8.47 7.22 -3.63
C ILE A 789 -9.26 8.47 -3.23
N VAL A 790 -8.70 9.65 -3.45
CA VAL A 790 -9.36 10.94 -3.19
C VAL A 790 -9.40 11.75 -4.46
N ARG A 791 -10.56 12.30 -4.82
CA ARG A 791 -10.64 13.30 -5.89
C ARG A 791 -10.28 14.67 -5.33
N ILE A 792 -9.11 15.18 -5.68
CA ILE A 792 -8.52 16.40 -5.10
C ILE A 792 -8.77 17.67 -5.92
N GLN A 793 -9.14 17.54 -7.21
CA GLN A 793 -9.53 18.64 -8.10
C GLN A 793 -10.56 18.16 -9.13
#